data_AF-A0A2M8AQI8-F1
#
_entry.id   AF-A0A2M8AQI8-F1
#
_cell.length_a   1.000
_cell.length_b   1.000
_cell.length_c   1.000
_cell.angle_alpha   90.00
_cell.angle_beta   90.00
_cell.angle_gamma   90.00
#
_symmetry.space_group_name_H-M   'P 1'
#
loop_
_entity.id
_entity.type
_entity.pdbx_description
1 polymer ?
#
loop_
_entity_poly.entity_id
_entity_poly.type
_entity_poly.pdbx_seq_one_letter_code
_entity_poly.pdbx_strand_id
1 'polypeptide(L)'
;MKSAIHSKIMLTVSLIMLFGTVINTVFTLVSIKMTPERLQSLLVITAIETPIIIGIALLLIRRWLGPIMEFLDEIEDNVNKASIEVARRARLVALHMPVRIVILQFVATLIIGASAGAWMRMRYGHLSGWESVAILLSTFVNSVNAAVLQFYLIIRFLEPVLRFTTLAGAASEDKKGVEGINFAVKTQIAVQSLMLMSLFLGSVMFINFTSNVLEERLKSQAEQMMADGTKKIELLQKTGLATQDELNNVVTDMKFGPMGYSFILDPKGETIPSSSIQPINSEILGRIAQVKEKGKYEDVAKGIMTIYTPINGLGILAMTYHASDFSQPINQMWGWLLCFTLIIVIAGFFYTYFITRDISIPINRLIDGSRRIADGDLTHVTTVVTGDEVGVMANISNKMMNTVRNLMDSTNKISEERAKEHEHLQTSISNLLEVVNATSHGDLTKTSSVNSDDEIGQLSRACNKMITDLRELIEQIKAAAIQISSSSSEILATSQQQATGSTEQATSVAEVTVTVEQLANTSKQIAENADSVVKMAEDTLHNAQMGQDCVGNVITSMEDIRDKTQTSAKRILSLGEKSQKIGNVLEIINNIAAETKLIAFNAAIEAARAGEAGKGFAVVAVEVKKLAENVVDSTKTIKEIITEIQSLTNASVMAIEEEVKRVERGGQLAKTAGDSLSEILDMVDHTTKSSKQISIATQQQQTASEQVVSTMREIADVSKQSAVGSRQSITASSEMSTLSQKLSNAVGRFIVEGK
;
A
#
# COMPACT_ATOMS: atom_id res chain seq x y z
N MET A 1 13.20 4.00 46.90
CA MET A 1 11.96 4.22 47.69
C MET A 1 11.19 5.45 47.24
N LYS A 2 11.85 6.62 47.10
CA LYS A 2 11.31 7.88 46.55
C LYS A 2 10.61 7.75 45.19
N SER A 3 11.25 7.15 44.19
CA SER A 3 10.65 6.84 42.88
C SER A 3 9.52 5.80 42.97
N ALA A 4 9.60 4.84 43.89
CA ALA A 4 8.58 3.82 44.08
C ALA A 4 7.33 4.35 44.81
N ILE A 5 7.50 5.31 45.74
CA ILE A 5 6.42 6.05 46.38
C ILE A 5 5.81 7.03 45.37
N HIS A 6 6.63 7.76 44.61
CA HIS A 6 6.19 8.67 43.55
C HIS A 6 5.40 7.94 42.45
N SER A 7 5.91 6.79 42.00
CA SER A 7 5.27 5.92 41.02
C SER A 7 4.02 5.25 41.59
N LYS A 8 4.03 4.73 42.82
CA LYS A 8 2.81 4.19 43.45
C LYS A 8 1.75 5.27 43.70
N ILE A 9 2.13 6.50 44.06
CA ILE A 9 1.19 7.63 44.24
C ILE A 9 0.59 8.02 42.89
N MET A 10 1.41 8.26 41.87
CA MET A 10 0.92 8.61 40.53
C MET A 10 0.09 7.48 39.92
N LEU A 11 0.50 6.22 40.09
CA LEU A 11 -0.21 5.05 39.57
C LEU A 11 -1.53 4.82 40.31
N THR A 12 -1.58 4.98 41.63
CA THR A 12 -2.82 4.78 42.41
C THR A 12 -3.81 5.92 42.14
N VAL A 13 -3.34 7.17 42.07
CA VAL A 13 -4.20 8.32 41.73
C VAL A 13 -4.67 8.23 40.27
N SER A 14 -3.81 7.81 39.34
CA SER A 14 -4.18 7.59 37.93
C SER A 14 -5.15 6.42 37.77
N LEU A 15 -4.94 5.30 38.47
CA LEU A 15 -5.88 4.16 38.44
C LEU A 15 -7.24 4.55 39.00
N ILE A 16 -7.30 5.33 40.07
CA ILE A 16 -8.57 5.76 40.69
C ILE A 16 -9.32 6.74 39.80
N MET A 17 -8.61 7.69 39.17
CA MET A 17 -9.23 8.58 38.19
C MET A 17 -9.72 7.80 36.96
N LEU A 18 -8.92 6.86 36.44
CA LEU A 18 -9.28 5.99 35.32
C LEU A 18 -10.52 5.12 35.65
N PHE A 19 -10.57 4.52 36.84
CA PHE A 19 -11.72 3.72 37.27
C PHE A 19 -12.97 4.57 37.45
N GLY A 20 -12.83 5.80 37.98
CA GLY A 20 -13.92 6.76 38.11
C GLY A 20 -14.48 7.22 36.77
N THR A 21 -13.64 7.57 35.80
CA THR A 21 -14.10 7.93 34.44
C THR A 21 -14.64 6.73 33.68
N VAL A 22 -14.06 5.53 33.82
CA VAL A 22 -14.55 4.31 33.14
C VAL A 22 -15.92 3.89 33.69
N ILE A 23 -16.11 3.86 35.01
CA ILE A 23 -17.42 3.57 35.62
C ILE A 23 -18.44 4.64 35.21
N ASN A 24 -18.07 5.92 35.24
CA ASN A 24 -18.97 7.01 34.84
C ASN A 24 -19.35 6.92 33.36
N THR A 25 -18.41 6.56 32.49
CA THR A 25 -18.63 6.37 31.04
C THR A 25 -19.51 5.15 30.77
N VAL A 26 -19.23 4.02 31.42
CA VAL A 26 -20.04 2.79 31.32
C VAL A 26 -21.46 3.02 31.85
N PHE A 27 -21.62 3.75 32.96
CA PHE A 27 -22.93 4.04 33.52
C PHE A 27 -23.73 4.97 32.60
N THR A 28 -23.10 6.01 32.04
CA THR A 28 -23.72 6.91 31.06
C THR A 28 -24.14 6.15 29.79
N LEU A 29 -23.29 5.24 29.31
CA LEU A 29 -23.55 4.34 28.17
C LEU A 29 -24.73 3.38 28.42
N VAL A 30 -24.90 2.86 29.64
CA VAL A 30 -26.01 1.98 30.00
C VAL A 30 -27.33 2.75 30.15
N SER A 31 -27.28 4.02 30.58
CA SER A 31 -28.49 4.82 30.83
C SER A 31 -29.16 5.41 29.59
N ILE A 32 -28.49 5.47 28.43
CA ILE A 32 -29.07 6.02 27.20
C ILE A 32 -29.16 4.91 26.14
N LYS A 33 -30.38 4.52 25.75
CA LYS A 33 -30.61 3.49 24.74
C LYS A 33 -30.24 4.03 23.34
N MET A 34 -28.96 4.03 22.99
CA MET A 34 -28.46 4.54 21.70
C MET A 34 -28.40 3.45 20.62
N THR A 35 -28.73 3.80 19.38
CA THR A 35 -28.45 2.96 18.20
C THR A 35 -26.93 2.78 18.00
N PRO A 36 -26.46 1.69 17.37
CA PRO A 36 -25.03 1.38 17.26
C PRO A 36 -24.16 2.52 16.69
N GLU A 37 -24.68 3.26 15.72
CA GLU A 37 -23.99 4.40 15.08
C GLU A 37 -23.81 5.60 16.04
N ARG A 38 -24.79 5.83 16.93
CA ARG A 38 -24.73 6.89 17.97
C ARG A 38 -23.76 6.51 19.09
N LEU A 39 -23.69 5.21 19.42
CA LEU A 39 -22.73 4.66 20.40
C LEU A 39 -21.28 4.89 19.96
N GLN A 40 -21.00 4.68 18.67
CA GLN A 40 -19.66 4.84 18.09
C GLN A 40 -19.18 6.30 18.16
N SER A 41 -20.09 7.25 17.90
CA SER A 41 -19.82 8.69 17.97
C SER A 41 -19.52 9.14 19.40
N LEU A 42 -20.26 8.63 20.39
CA LEU A 42 -20.05 8.91 21.80
C LEU A 42 -18.72 8.32 22.29
N LEU A 43 -18.39 7.10 21.87
CA LEU A 43 -17.11 6.44 22.19
C LEU A 43 -15.91 7.24 21.67
N VAL A 44 -15.97 7.79 20.46
CA VAL A 44 -14.90 8.65 19.91
C VAL A 44 -14.71 9.92 20.73
N ILE A 45 -15.79 10.56 21.20
CA ILE A 45 -15.71 11.77 22.04
C ILE A 45 -15.12 11.43 23.41
N THR A 46 -15.59 10.37 24.06
CA THR A 46 -15.01 9.92 25.33
C THR A 46 -13.53 9.55 25.16
N ALA A 47 -13.12 8.98 24.02
CA ALA A 47 -11.72 8.68 23.72
C ALA A 47 -10.85 9.94 23.51
N ILE A 48 -11.43 11.08 23.15
CA ILE A 48 -10.72 12.36 22.99
C ILE A 48 -10.72 13.19 24.27
N GLU A 49 -11.84 13.24 25.00
CA GLU A 49 -11.96 14.03 26.24
C GLU A 49 -11.21 13.38 27.41
N THR A 50 -11.21 12.05 27.52
CA THR A 50 -10.60 11.34 28.65
C THR A 50 -9.08 11.59 28.76
N PRO A 51 -8.28 11.54 27.68
CA PRO A 51 -6.85 11.89 27.73
C PRO A 51 -6.58 13.35 28.09
N ILE A 52 -7.43 14.29 27.64
CA ILE A 52 -7.27 15.72 27.93
C ILE A 52 -7.54 16.00 29.42
N ILE A 53 -8.61 15.41 29.97
CA ILE A 53 -8.95 15.53 31.40
C ILE A 53 -7.86 14.88 32.26
N ILE A 54 -7.39 13.69 31.89
CA ILE A 54 -6.26 13.02 32.57
C ILE A 54 -4.99 13.88 32.48
N GLY A 55 -4.70 14.50 31.33
CA GLY A 55 -3.55 15.39 31.14
C GLY A 55 -3.59 16.65 32.01
N ILE A 56 -4.74 17.32 32.09
CA ILE A 56 -4.93 18.51 32.94
C ILE A 56 -4.86 18.12 34.43
N ALA A 57 -5.47 17.00 34.83
CA ALA A 57 -5.40 16.50 36.20
C ALA A 57 -3.96 16.14 36.60
N LEU A 58 -3.20 15.45 35.73
CA LEU A 58 -1.79 15.13 35.97
C LEU A 58 -0.91 16.38 36.05
N LEU A 59 -1.18 17.40 35.22
CA LEU A 59 -0.46 18.68 35.27
C LEU A 59 -0.73 19.46 36.56
N LEU A 60 -1.98 19.48 37.03
CA LEU A 60 -2.34 20.09 38.31
C LEU A 60 -1.76 19.31 39.48
N ILE A 61 -1.88 17.98 39.51
CA ILE A 61 -1.26 17.13 40.53
C ILE A 61 0.25 17.40 40.60
N ARG A 62 0.94 17.44 39.47
CA ARG A 62 2.39 17.73 39.42
C ARG A 62 2.74 19.12 39.95
N ARG A 63 1.94 20.15 39.64
CA ARG A 63 2.16 21.52 40.11
C ARG A 63 1.91 21.70 41.61
N TRP A 64 1.04 20.88 42.19
CA TRP A 64 0.67 20.98 43.61
C TRP A 64 1.40 19.95 44.51
N LEU A 65 1.93 18.84 43.97
CA LEU A 65 2.79 17.90 44.72
C LEU A 65 4.24 18.41 44.88
N GLY A 66 4.69 19.32 44.02
CA GLY A 66 6.06 19.87 44.06
C GLY A 66 6.47 20.41 45.44
N PRO A 67 5.67 21.28 46.07
CA PRO A 67 5.97 21.81 47.42
C PRO A 67 5.98 20.76 48.54
N ILE A 68 5.24 19.65 48.40
CA ILE A 68 5.23 18.55 49.39
C ILE A 68 6.47 17.66 49.21
N MET A 69 6.92 17.47 47.96
CA MET A 69 8.15 16.74 47.67
C MET A 69 9.38 17.52 48.13
N GLU A 70 9.43 18.85 47.96
CA GLU A 70 10.46 19.69 48.58
C GLU A 70 10.47 19.57 50.12
N PHE A 71 9.28 19.47 50.75
CA PHE A 71 9.15 19.26 52.19
C PHE A 71 9.59 17.87 52.68
N LEU A 72 9.33 16.80 51.91
CA LEU A 72 9.82 15.45 52.22
C LEU A 72 11.35 15.37 52.06
N ASP A 73 11.90 16.08 51.08
CA ASP A 73 13.34 16.20 50.87
C ASP A 73 14.02 16.96 52.03
N GLU A 74 13.38 18.00 52.55
CA GLU A 74 13.89 18.80 53.69
C GLU A 74 13.84 18.05 55.04
N ILE A 75 12.93 17.10 55.22
CA ILE A 75 12.87 16.22 56.41
C ILE A 75 13.92 15.11 56.36
N GLU A 76 14.22 14.57 55.17
CA GLU A 76 15.19 13.47 55.00
C GLU A 76 16.64 13.95 55.24
N ASP A 77 16.95 15.20 54.86
CA ASP A 77 18.32 15.76 55.00
C ASP A 77 18.69 16.24 56.41
N ASN A 78 17.74 16.40 57.34
CA ASN A 78 18.04 16.97 58.68
C ASN A 78 17.12 16.48 59.80
N VAL A 79 17.05 15.15 59.99
CA VAL A 79 16.23 14.49 61.02
C VAL A 79 16.47 15.02 62.46
N ASN A 80 17.62 15.65 62.74
CA ASN A 80 17.93 16.17 64.08
C ASN A 80 17.69 17.69 64.29
N LYS A 81 17.21 18.46 63.30
CA LYS A 81 16.94 19.90 63.46
C LYS A 81 15.72 20.40 62.65
N ALA A 82 14.64 19.62 62.58
CA ALA A 82 13.39 20.14 62.03
C ALA A 82 12.83 21.25 62.94
N SER A 83 13.13 22.50 62.62
CA SER A 83 12.66 23.66 63.38
C SER A 83 11.12 23.74 63.34
N ILE A 84 10.52 24.10 64.48
CA ILE A 84 9.08 24.23 64.72
C ILE A 84 8.36 25.08 63.64
N GLU A 85 9.09 25.99 62.99
CA GLU A 85 8.57 26.87 61.92
C GLU A 85 8.30 26.11 60.60
N VAL A 86 9.07 25.05 60.32
CA VAL A 86 8.91 24.20 59.12
C VAL A 86 7.69 23.28 59.29
N ALA A 87 7.47 22.71 60.47
CA ALA A 87 6.27 21.94 60.80
C ALA A 87 4.99 22.81 60.71
N ARG A 88 5.09 24.10 61.05
CA ARG A 88 3.96 25.05 60.98
C ARG A 88 3.58 25.38 59.52
N ARG A 89 4.54 25.54 58.61
CA ARG A 89 4.28 25.74 57.17
C ARG A 89 3.66 24.52 56.50
N ALA A 90 4.18 23.33 56.80
CA ALA A 90 3.62 22.08 56.31
C ALA A 90 2.17 21.86 56.75
N ARG A 91 1.84 22.25 57.99
CA ARG A 91 0.48 22.19 58.54
C ARG A 91 -0.49 23.11 57.80
N LEU A 92 -0.05 24.31 57.42
CA LEU A 92 -0.86 25.31 56.71
C LEU A 92 -1.16 24.87 55.26
N VAL A 93 -0.19 24.26 54.59
CA VAL A 93 -0.36 23.68 53.25
C VAL A 93 -1.25 22.44 53.30
N ALA A 94 -1.06 21.54 54.28
CA ALA A 94 -1.89 20.36 54.51
C ALA A 94 -3.37 20.69 54.79
N LEU A 95 -3.65 21.79 55.50
CA LEU A 95 -5.02 22.17 55.87
C LEU A 95 -5.84 22.78 54.72
N HIS A 96 -5.22 23.55 53.83
CA HIS A 96 -5.95 24.33 52.81
C HIS A 96 -5.92 23.70 51.41
N MET A 97 -4.94 22.85 51.12
CA MET A 97 -4.77 22.23 49.81
C MET A 97 -5.93 21.30 49.39
N PRO A 98 -6.47 20.41 50.26
CA PRO A 98 -7.55 19.51 49.86
C PRO A 98 -8.82 20.26 49.44
N VAL A 99 -9.13 21.36 50.14
CA VAL A 99 -10.35 22.16 49.91
C VAL A 99 -10.27 22.89 48.56
N ARG A 100 -9.09 23.46 48.23
CA ARG A 100 -8.88 24.15 46.95
C ARG A 100 -8.92 23.19 45.76
N ILE A 101 -8.38 21.98 45.91
CA ILE A 101 -8.40 20.94 44.86
C ILE A 101 -9.84 20.50 44.57
N VAL A 102 -10.64 20.25 45.60
CA VAL A 102 -12.04 19.85 45.44
C VAL A 102 -12.88 20.94 44.77
N ILE A 103 -12.70 22.20 45.16
CA ILE A 103 -13.45 23.32 44.57
C ILE A 103 -13.11 23.49 43.08
N LEU A 104 -11.83 23.42 42.70
CA LEU A 104 -11.41 23.62 41.31
C LEU A 104 -11.91 22.48 40.40
N GLN A 105 -11.85 21.25 40.87
CA GLN A 105 -12.32 20.06 40.14
C GLN A 105 -13.84 20.07 40.00
N PHE A 106 -14.56 20.47 41.05
CA PHE A 106 -16.01 20.60 41.01
C PHE A 106 -16.44 21.59 39.93
N VAL A 107 -15.78 22.77 39.84
CA VAL A 107 -16.04 23.76 38.79
C VAL A 107 -15.71 23.21 37.40
N ALA A 108 -14.57 22.54 37.22
CA ALA A 108 -14.16 21.98 35.93
C ALA A 108 -15.15 20.91 35.42
N THR A 109 -15.62 20.02 36.28
CA THR A 109 -16.52 18.94 35.89
C THR A 109 -17.93 19.45 35.57
N LEU A 110 -18.37 20.52 36.25
CA LEU A 110 -19.64 21.20 35.98
C LEU A 110 -19.62 21.91 34.61
N ILE A 111 -18.48 22.50 34.24
CA ILE A 111 -18.27 23.10 32.91
C ILE A 111 -18.28 22.02 31.82
N ILE A 112 -17.59 20.89 32.03
CA ILE A 112 -17.54 19.79 31.05
C ILE A 112 -18.93 19.15 30.86
N GLY A 113 -19.66 18.88 31.93
CA GLY A 113 -21.02 18.35 31.86
C GLY A 113 -21.99 19.28 31.13
N ALA A 114 -21.91 20.60 31.39
CA ALA A 114 -22.68 21.61 30.67
C ALA A 114 -22.32 21.68 29.17
N SER A 115 -21.03 21.51 28.84
CA SER A 115 -20.53 21.54 27.46
C SER A 115 -20.96 20.31 26.66
N ALA A 116 -20.85 19.11 27.24
CA ALA A 116 -21.27 17.85 26.63
C ALA A 116 -22.79 17.81 26.39
N GLY A 117 -23.57 18.31 27.36
CA GLY A 117 -25.02 18.44 27.22
C GLY A 117 -25.44 19.43 26.12
N ALA A 118 -24.78 20.59 26.04
CA ALA A 118 -25.04 21.59 24.99
C ALA A 118 -24.69 21.07 23.58
N TRP A 119 -23.58 20.34 23.45
CA TRP A 119 -23.10 19.81 22.17
C TRP A 119 -23.95 18.64 21.65
N MET A 120 -24.38 17.71 22.53
CA MET A 120 -25.32 16.64 22.12
C MET A 120 -26.66 17.20 21.62
N ARG A 121 -27.14 18.29 22.24
CA ARG A 121 -28.35 19.00 21.81
C ARG A 121 -28.18 19.64 20.44
N MET A 122 -27.02 20.26 20.17
CA MET A 122 -26.71 20.86 18.87
C MET A 122 -26.58 19.82 17.75
N ARG A 123 -26.04 18.62 18.04
CA ARG A 123 -25.73 17.63 16.99
C ARG A 123 -26.90 16.72 16.61
N TYR A 124 -27.78 16.35 17.55
CA TYR A 124 -28.76 15.28 17.33
C TYR A 124 -30.23 15.72 17.31
N GLY A 125 -30.55 17.00 17.56
CA GLY A 125 -31.83 17.65 17.25
C GLY A 125 -33.09 17.15 17.99
N HIS A 126 -33.08 15.97 18.60
CA HIS A 126 -34.24 15.32 19.21
C HIS A 126 -33.87 14.56 20.49
N LEU A 127 -33.26 15.23 21.47
CA LEU A 127 -33.36 14.79 22.86
C LEU A 127 -34.53 15.55 23.49
N SER A 128 -35.44 14.82 24.15
CA SER A 128 -36.48 15.46 24.95
C SER A 128 -35.82 16.31 26.05
N GLY A 129 -36.50 17.39 26.47
CA GLY A 129 -35.96 18.29 27.50
C GLY A 129 -35.53 17.56 28.78
N TRP A 130 -36.24 16.47 29.11
CA TRP A 130 -35.99 15.66 30.30
C TRP A 130 -34.79 14.72 30.18
N GLU A 131 -34.52 14.13 29.01
CA GLU A 131 -33.30 13.32 28.82
C GLU A 131 -32.04 14.17 28.94
N SER A 132 -32.09 15.42 28.47
CA SER A 132 -30.98 16.37 28.62
C SER A 132 -30.73 16.71 30.10
N VAL A 133 -31.81 16.88 30.87
CA VAL A 133 -31.74 17.16 32.32
C VAL A 133 -31.25 15.94 33.09
N ALA A 134 -31.67 14.72 32.73
CA ALA A 134 -31.22 13.49 33.38
C ALA A 134 -29.71 13.25 33.21
N ILE A 135 -29.17 13.50 32.01
CA ILE A 135 -27.72 13.39 31.74
C ILE A 135 -26.94 14.43 32.55
N LEU A 136 -27.42 15.67 32.62
CA LEU A 136 -26.81 16.73 33.43
C LEU A 136 -26.85 16.41 34.93
N LEU A 137 -27.95 15.84 35.42
CA LEU A 137 -28.10 15.46 36.82
C LEU A 137 -27.22 14.25 37.18
N SER A 138 -27.11 13.24 36.30
CA SER A 138 -26.28 12.06 36.58
C SER A 138 -24.80 12.42 36.57
N THR A 139 -24.36 13.26 35.63
CA THR A 139 -22.99 13.79 35.61
C THR A 139 -22.71 14.66 36.85
N PHE A 140 -23.68 15.45 37.32
CA PHE A 140 -23.54 16.21 38.56
C PHE A 140 -23.36 15.31 39.80
N VAL A 141 -24.21 14.30 39.99
CA VAL A 141 -24.14 13.39 41.14
C VAL A 141 -22.84 12.57 41.14
N ASN A 142 -22.44 12.05 39.98
CA ASN A 142 -21.19 11.29 39.87
C ASN A 142 -19.96 12.18 40.12
N SER A 143 -20.01 13.45 39.71
CA SER A 143 -18.97 14.44 40.02
C SER A 143 -18.87 14.72 41.51
N VAL A 144 -20.01 14.87 42.20
CA VAL A 144 -20.04 15.04 43.66
C VAL A 144 -19.47 13.81 44.37
N ASN A 145 -19.91 12.61 44.01
CA ASN A 145 -19.41 11.39 44.65
C ASN A 145 -17.90 11.17 44.42
N ALA A 146 -17.39 11.45 43.21
CA ALA A 146 -15.97 11.38 42.92
C ALA A 146 -15.17 12.41 43.74
N ALA A 147 -15.66 13.64 43.86
CA ALA A 147 -15.01 14.70 44.64
C ALA A 147 -14.93 14.34 46.13
N VAL A 148 -15.99 13.75 46.70
CA VAL A 148 -16.00 13.36 48.11
C VAL A 148 -15.10 12.16 48.39
N LEU A 149 -15.07 11.14 47.51
CA LEU A 149 -14.17 9.98 47.64
C LEU A 149 -12.69 10.40 47.57
N GLN A 150 -12.36 11.31 46.65
CA GLN A 150 -11.01 11.86 46.56
C GLN A 150 -10.64 12.69 47.81
N PHE A 151 -11.55 13.50 48.34
CA PHE A 151 -11.30 14.23 49.58
C PHE A 151 -11.03 13.30 50.77
N TYR A 152 -11.80 12.21 50.90
CA TYR A 152 -11.59 11.19 51.92
C TYR A 152 -10.22 10.52 51.78
N LEU A 153 -9.83 10.14 50.56
CA LEU A 153 -8.53 9.52 50.30
C LEU A 153 -7.36 10.47 50.54
N ILE A 154 -7.49 11.75 50.17
CA ILE A 154 -6.48 12.79 50.44
C ILE A 154 -6.30 12.95 51.95
N ILE A 155 -7.39 13.02 52.73
CA ILE A 155 -7.30 13.09 54.20
C ILE A 155 -6.65 11.83 54.78
N ARG A 156 -7.04 10.64 54.33
CA ARG A 156 -6.44 9.37 54.79
C ARG A 156 -4.95 9.29 54.44
N PHE A 157 -4.56 9.87 53.31
CA PHE A 157 -3.17 9.95 52.86
C PHE A 157 -2.34 10.99 53.63
N LEU A 158 -2.98 12.08 54.08
CA LEU A 158 -2.39 13.08 54.96
C LEU A 158 -2.39 12.67 56.44
N GLU A 159 -3.09 11.61 56.83
CA GLU A 159 -3.17 11.11 58.21
C GLU A 159 -1.78 10.85 58.84
N PRO A 160 -0.80 10.23 58.15
CA PRO A 160 0.54 10.04 58.71
C PRO A 160 1.30 11.36 58.92
N VAL A 161 1.12 12.34 58.02
CA VAL A 161 1.75 13.67 58.09
C VAL A 161 1.12 14.53 59.19
N LEU A 162 -0.20 14.46 59.34
CA LEU A 162 -0.93 15.07 60.45
C LEU A 162 -0.53 14.43 61.79
N ARG A 163 -0.43 13.10 61.86
CA ARG A 163 0.05 12.38 63.06
C ARG A 163 1.48 12.77 63.43
N PHE A 164 2.37 12.88 62.44
CA PHE A 164 3.77 13.29 62.64
C PHE A 164 3.89 14.73 63.17
N THR A 165 3.17 15.67 62.57
CA THR A 165 3.15 17.08 63.04
C THR A 165 2.50 17.24 64.42
N THR A 166 1.54 16.37 64.78
CA THR A 166 0.95 16.36 66.14
C THR A 166 1.86 15.73 67.18
N LEU A 167 2.62 14.69 66.84
CA LEU A 167 3.64 14.10 67.73
C LEU A 167 4.78 15.09 67.99
N ALA A 168 5.20 15.82 66.94
CA ALA A 168 6.19 16.90 67.06
C ALA A 168 5.69 18.10 67.89
N GLY A 169 4.40 18.46 67.80
CA GLY A 169 3.80 19.54 68.61
C GLY A 169 3.45 19.14 70.05
N ALA A 170 3.14 17.86 70.31
CA ALA A 170 2.88 17.35 71.66
C ALA A 170 4.16 17.31 72.53
N ALA A 171 5.33 17.21 71.91
CA ALA A 171 6.62 17.29 72.58
C ALA A 171 7.02 18.71 73.02
N SER A 172 6.29 19.77 72.63
CA SER A 172 6.70 21.16 72.84
C SER A 172 5.75 22.02 73.70
N GLU A 173 4.88 21.41 74.53
CA GLU A 173 3.92 22.10 75.44
C GLU A 173 3.03 23.19 74.79
N ASP A 174 2.90 23.24 73.47
CA ASP A 174 2.10 24.28 72.79
C ASP A 174 0.62 23.86 72.75
N LYS A 175 -0.27 24.66 73.38
CA LYS A 175 -1.73 24.42 73.45
C LYS A 175 -2.38 24.18 72.07
N LYS A 176 -1.73 24.58 70.98
CA LYS A 176 -2.16 24.40 69.57
C LYS A 176 -1.99 22.98 69.01
N GLY A 177 -1.32 22.07 69.72
CA GLY A 177 -1.19 20.65 69.32
C GLY A 177 -2.52 19.89 69.45
N VAL A 178 -3.20 20.08 70.59
CA VAL A 178 -4.46 19.41 70.94
C VAL A 178 -5.64 19.92 70.11
N GLU A 179 -5.66 21.21 69.74
CA GLU A 179 -6.66 21.77 68.81
C GLU A 179 -6.59 21.16 67.40
N GLY A 180 -5.41 20.67 66.97
CA GLY A 180 -5.25 20.04 65.66
C GLY A 180 -5.87 18.66 65.55
N ILE A 181 -5.82 17.87 66.62
CA ILE A 181 -6.48 16.55 66.67
C ILE A 181 -8.00 16.77 66.68
N ASN A 182 -8.48 17.75 67.43
CA ASN A 182 -9.91 18.10 67.47
C ASN A 182 -10.40 18.66 66.11
N PHE A 183 -9.58 19.45 65.41
CA PHE A 183 -9.85 19.90 64.05
C PHE A 183 -9.86 18.74 63.04
N ALA A 184 -8.87 17.84 63.08
CA ALA A 184 -8.80 16.69 62.18
C ALA A 184 -9.99 15.74 62.37
N VAL A 185 -10.35 15.43 63.62
CA VAL A 185 -11.51 14.59 63.94
C VAL A 185 -12.83 15.26 63.53
N LYS A 186 -13.03 16.56 63.84
CA LYS A 186 -14.23 17.30 63.39
C LYS A 186 -14.33 17.39 61.86
N THR A 187 -13.20 17.56 61.18
CA THR A 187 -13.15 17.61 59.71
C THR A 187 -13.44 16.24 59.12
N GLN A 188 -12.93 15.16 59.70
CA GLN A 188 -13.22 13.79 59.27
C GLN A 188 -14.69 13.40 59.47
N ILE A 189 -15.29 13.81 60.60
CA ILE A 189 -16.73 13.64 60.86
C ILE A 189 -17.55 14.46 59.86
N ALA A 190 -17.18 15.72 59.59
CA ALA A 190 -17.88 16.57 58.62
C ALA A 190 -17.85 15.98 57.21
N VAL A 191 -16.72 15.42 56.79
CA VAL A 191 -16.55 14.77 55.48
C VAL A 191 -17.36 13.49 55.36
N GLN A 192 -17.35 12.65 56.40
CA GLN A 192 -18.17 11.44 56.42
C GLN A 192 -19.66 11.76 56.43
N SER A 193 -20.06 12.85 57.10
CA SER A 193 -21.44 13.35 57.08
C SER A 193 -21.84 13.84 55.67
N LEU A 194 -20.94 14.54 54.97
CA LEU A 194 -21.14 14.97 53.59
C LEU A 194 -21.20 13.79 52.60
N MET A 195 -20.39 12.72 52.80
CA MET A 195 -20.51 11.47 52.04
C MET A 195 -21.88 10.82 52.17
N LEU A 196 -22.37 10.70 53.41
CA LEU A 196 -23.66 10.09 53.69
C LEU A 196 -24.80 10.90 53.04
N MET A 197 -24.69 12.23 53.07
CA MET A 197 -25.66 13.11 52.45
C MET A 197 -25.65 13.04 50.91
N SER A 198 -24.48 12.88 50.27
CA SER A 198 -24.40 12.70 48.81
C SER A 198 -24.92 11.33 48.35
N LEU A 199 -24.63 10.27 49.10
CA LEU A 199 -25.17 8.93 48.89
C LEU A 199 -26.70 8.91 48.99
N PHE A 200 -27.26 9.63 49.96
CA PHE A 200 -28.71 9.77 50.08
C PHE A 200 -29.32 10.52 48.90
N LEU A 201 -28.76 11.68 48.53
CA LEU A 201 -29.29 12.48 47.43
C LEU A 201 -29.22 11.73 46.08
N GLY A 202 -28.12 11.00 45.84
CA GLY A 202 -27.95 10.17 44.64
C GLY A 202 -28.94 9.01 44.56
N SER A 203 -29.26 8.37 45.69
CA SER A 203 -30.20 7.25 45.73
C SER A 203 -31.66 7.70 45.60
N VAL A 204 -32.04 8.86 46.15
CA VAL A 204 -33.33 9.53 45.89
C VAL A 204 -33.52 9.80 44.40
N MET A 205 -32.51 10.34 43.71
CA MET A 205 -32.60 10.64 42.28
C MET A 205 -32.62 9.40 41.40
N PHE A 206 -31.89 8.35 41.78
CA PHE A 206 -31.90 7.05 41.07
C PHE A 206 -33.27 6.37 41.15
N ILE A 207 -33.92 6.39 42.32
CA ILE A 207 -35.28 5.86 42.46
C ILE A 207 -36.26 6.67 41.60
N ASN A 208 -36.14 8.00 41.59
CA ASN A 208 -37.00 8.84 40.78
C ASN A 208 -36.83 8.56 39.26
N PHE A 209 -35.59 8.40 38.79
CA PHE A 209 -35.29 8.04 37.40
C PHE A 209 -35.82 6.64 37.03
N THR A 210 -35.51 5.64 37.86
CA THR A 210 -35.98 4.27 37.61
C THR A 210 -37.49 4.16 37.65
N SER A 211 -38.17 4.96 38.49
CA SER A 211 -39.63 5.01 38.52
C SER A 211 -40.23 5.45 37.19
N ASN A 212 -39.71 6.52 36.59
CA ASN A 212 -40.19 7.04 35.31
C ASN A 212 -39.90 6.09 34.14
N VAL A 213 -38.71 5.50 34.10
CA VAL A 213 -38.33 4.54 33.04
C VAL A 213 -39.14 3.24 33.15
N LEU A 214 -39.39 2.76 34.37
CA LEU A 214 -40.17 1.55 34.61
C LEU A 214 -41.64 1.76 34.21
N GLU A 215 -42.21 2.93 34.50
CA GLU A 215 -43.57 3.28 34.10
C GLU A 215 -43.74 3.25 32.57
N GLU A 216 -42.81 3.84 31.82
CA GLU A 216 -42.85 3.88 30.36
C GLU A 216 -42.67 2.48 29.74
N ARG A 217 -41.78 1.65 30.33
CA ARG A 217 -41.54 0.27 29.88
C ARG A 217 -42.74 -0.63 30.12
N LEU A 218 -43.40 -0.51 31.27
CA LEU A 218 -44.56 -1.33 31.59
C LEU A 218 -45.79 -0.93 30.75
N LYS A 219 -45.99 0.37 30.45
CA LYS A 219 -47.01 0.82 29.48
C LYS A 219 -46.80 0.16 28.10
N SER A 220 -45.57 0.11 27.62
CA SER A 220 -45.23 -0.56 26.35
C SER A 220 -45.51 -2.08 26.39
N GLN A 221 -45.29 -2.75 27.53
CA GLN A 221 -45.62 -4.18 27.67
C GLN A 221 -47.12 -4.45 27.63
N ALA A 222 -47.95 -3.62 28.27
CA ALA A 222 -49.40 -3.77 28.24
C ALA A 222 -49.96 -3.69 26.81
N GLU A 223 -49.43 -2.76 26.01
CA GLU A 223 -49.80 -2.63 24.58
C GLU A 223 -49.42 -3.87 23.76
N GLN A 224 -48.25 -4.45 24.05
CA GLN A 224 -47.79 -5.65 23.36
C GLN A 224 -48.62 -6.88 23.74
N MET A 225 -48.95 -7.05 25.02
CA MET A 225 -49.85 -8.12 25.48
C MET A 225 -51.24 -8.02 24.84
N MET A 226 -51.78 -6.80 24.70
CA MET A 226 -53.04 -6.58 23.98
C MET A 226 -52.97 -7.00 22.52
N ALA A 227 -51.86 -6.72 21.83
CA ALA A 227 -51.68 -7.12 20.43
C ALA A 227 -51.59 -8.66 20.29
N ASP A 228 -50.83 -9.33 21.14
CA ASP A 228 -50.68 -10.79 21.12
C ASP A 228 -51.99 -11.50 21.47
N GLY A 229 -52.70 -11.00 22.47
CA GLY A 229 -54.01 -11.51 22.87
C GLY A 229 -55.06 -11.38 21.77
N THR A 230 -55.13 -10.22 21.12
CA THR A 230 -56.03 -10.00 19.96
C THR A 230 -55.76 -11.02 18.86
N LYS A 231 -54.47 -11.23 18.53
CA LYS A 231 -54.06 -12.18 17.49
C LYS A 231 -54.40 -13.62 17.84
N LYS A 232 -54.26 -14.00 19.12
CA LYS A 232 -54.59 -15.35 19.62
C LYS A 232 -56.10 -15.61 19.52
N ILE A 233 -56.94 -14.62 19.84
CA ILE A 233 -58.40 -14.71 19.70
C ILE A 233 -58.82 -14.80 18.22
N GLU A 234 -58.26 -13.96 17.35
CA GLU A 234 -58.53 -14.05 15.91
C GLU A 234 -58.15 -15.41 15.31
N LEU A 235 -57.08 -16.04 15.80
CA LEU A 235 -56.67 -17.37 15.39
C LEU A 235 -57.69 -18.43 15.82
N LEU A 236 -58.18 -18.37 17.06
CA LEU A 236 -59.20 -19.29 17.59
C LEU A 236 -60.54 -19.15 16.84
N GLN A 237 -60.91 -17.95 16.42
CA GLN A 237 -62.09 -17.74 15.56
C GLN A 237 -61.92 -18.40 14.19
N LYS A 238 -60.75 -18.26 13.56
CA LYS A 238 -60.47 -18.84 12.24
C LYS A 238 -60.46 -20.37 12.24
N THR A 239 -60.09 -21.00 13.35
CA THR A 239 -60.06 -22.47 13.48
C THR A 239 -61.38 -23.08 13.96
N GLY A 240 -62.39 -22.27 14.29
CA GLY A 240 -63.69 -22.74 14.77
C GLY A 240 -63.68 -23.28 16.20
N LEU A 241 -62.58 -23.09 16.94
CA LEU A 241 -62.38 -23.61 18.31
C LEU A 241 -62.64 -22.56 19.41
N ALA A 242 -63.12 -21.37 19.03
CA ALA A 242 -63.47 -20.28 19.95
C ALA A 242 -64.69 -20.62 20.86
N THR A 243 -64.54 -21.63 21.70
CA THR A 243 -65.47 -21.98 22.77
C THR A 243 -65.33 -20.99 23.93
N GLN A 244 -66.37 -20.88 24.75
CA GLN A 244 -66.41 -19.89 25.83
C GLN A 244 -65.29 -20.10 26.86
N ASP A 245 -64.89 -21.35 27.11
CA ASP A 245 -63.79 -21.68 28.01
C ASP A 245 -62.41 -21.32 27.42
N GLU A 246 -62.19 -21.52 26.12
CA GLU A 246 -60.91 -21.14 25.49
C GLU A 246 -60.75 -19.62 25.39
N LEU A 247 -61.83 -18.89 25.06
CA LEU A 247 -61.82 -17.43 25.08
C LEU A 247 -61.59 -16.90 26.50
N ASN A 248 -62.21 -17.51 27.51
CA ASN A 248 -61.97 -17.17 28.91
C ASN A 248 -60.50 -17.36 29.27
N ASN A 249 -59.90 -18.50 28.92
CA ASN A 249 -58.50 -18.79 29.21
C ASN A 249 -57.55 -17.74 28.62
N VAL A 250 -57.76 -17.35 27.36
CA VAL A 250 -56.96 -16.30 26.71
C VAL A 250 -57.15 -14.95 27.41
N VAL A 251 -58.37 -14.62 27.84
CA VAL A 251 -58.65 -13.39 28.57
C VAL A 251 -58.05 -13.42 29.98
N THR A 252 -58.11 -14.53 30.71
CA THR A 252 -57.45 -14.70 32.02
C THR A 252 -55.94 -14.61 31.94
N ASP A 253 -55.33 -15.13 30.87
CA ASP A 253 -53.87 -15.02 30.62
C ASP A 253 -53.44 -13.58 30.32
N MET A 254 -54.37 -12.74 29.86
CA MET A 254 -54.13 -11.32 29.57
C MET A 254 -54.19 -10.41 30.82
N LYS A 255 -54.11 -10.96 32.03
CA LYS A 255 -54.07 -10.17 33.25
C LYS A 255 -52.77 -9.36 33.36
N PHE A 256 -52.85 -8.03 33.25
CA PHE A 256 -51.70 -7.14 33.37
C PHE A 256 -51.66 -6.45 34.74
N GLY A 257 -50.66 -6.80 35.55
CA GLY A 257 -50.52 -6.29 36.91
C GLY A 257 -51.45 -6.95 37.94
N PRO A 258 -51.27 -6.66 39.25
CA PRO A 258 -52.06 -7.29 40.31
C PRO A 258 -53.56 -6.95 40.26
N MET A 259 -53.89 -5.68 39.99
CA MET A 259 -55.26 -5.15 39.98
C MET A 259 -55.84 -5.02 38.57
N GLY A 260 -55.01 -5.11 37.53
CA GLY A 260 -55.49 -5.10 36.17
C GLY A 260 -56.32 -6.34 35.84
N TYR A 261 -57.24 -6.15 34.90
CA TYR A 261 -58.12 -7.17 34.41
C TYR A 261 -58.42 -6.94 32.92
N SER A 262 -58.84 -8.00 32.28
CA SER A 262 -59.11 -8.09 30.85
C SER A 262 -60.48 -8.72 30.69
N PHE A 263 -61.21 -8.32 29.64
CA PHE A 263 -62.54 -8.82 29.34
C PHE A 263 -62.85 -8.64 27.86
N ILE A 264 -63.72 -9.49 27.33
CA ILE A 264 -64.34 -9.28 26.03
C ILE A 264 -65.76 -8.80 26.28
N LEU A 265 -66.13 -7.71 25.64
CA LEU A 265 -67.48 -7.16 25.64
C LEU A 265 -68.20 -7.59 24.37
N ASP A 266 -69.16 -8.51 24.47
CA ASP A 266 -69.99 -8.97 23.34
C ASP A 266 -70.82 -7.80 22.77
N PRO A 267 -71.17 -7.81 21.46
CA PRO A 267 -72.13 -6.86 20.87
C PRO A 267 -73.45 -6.63 21.64
N LYS A 268 -73.90 -7.57 22.49
CA LYS A 268 -75.08 -7.41 23.36
C LYS A 268 -74.82 -6.65 24.67
N GLY A 269 -73.57 -6.28 24.96
CA GLY A 269 -73.17 -5.56 26.17
C GLY A 269 -72.89 -6.45 27.39
N GLU A 270 -72.86 -7.78 27.21
CA GLU A 270 -72.46 -8.73 28.25
C GLU A 270 -70.97 -9.09 28.13
N THR A 271 -70.30 -9.30 29.26
CA THR A 271 -68.86 -9.60 29.32
C THR A 271 -68.60 -11.10 29.36
N ILE A 272 -67.74 -11.60 28.47
CA ILE A 272 -67.39 -13.02 28.32
C ILE A 272 -65.92 -13.23 28.72
N PRO A 273 -65.66 -14.17 29.65
CA PRO A 273 -65.46 -13.86 31.05
C PRO A 273 -64.18 -13.08 31.31
N SER A 274 -64.21 -12.31 32.39
CA SER A 274 -63.14 -11.41 32.76
C SER A 274 -62.09 -12.10 33.61
N SER A 275 -60.83 -11.68 33.48
CA SER A 275 -59.80 -11.99 34.49
C SER A 275 -60.03 -11.27 35.84
N SER A 276 -61.06 -10.41 35.93
CA SER A 276 -61.52 -9.77 37.16
C SER A 276 -62.43 -10.67 37.98
N ILE A 277 -62.22 -10.66 39.30
CA ILE A 277 -63.12 -11.27 40.30
C ILE A 277 -64.24 -10.27 40.70
N GLN A 278 -64.11 -8.97 40.35
CA GLN A 278 -65.05 -7.89 40.71
C GLN A 278 -65.85 -7.37 39.51
N PRO A 279 -67.05 -6.79 39.73
CA PRO A 279 -67.86 -6.21 38.66
C PRO A 279 -67.11 -5.11 37.91
N ILE A 280 -67.03 -5.22 36.58
CA ILE A 280 -66.36 -4.23 35.73
C ILE A 280 -67.12 -2.91 35.79
N ASN A 281 -66.40 -1.79 35.83
CA ASN A 281 -66.99 -0.47 35.95
C ASN A 281 -67.92 -0.16 34.75
N SER A 282 -69.22 0.04 35.04
CA SER A 282 -70.27 0.33 34.05
C SER A 282 -69.98 1.56 33.17
N GLU A 283 -69.23 2.54 33.67
CA GLU A 283 -68.83 3.74 32.91
C GLU A 283 -67.81 3.41 31.80
N ILE A 284 -66.89 2.48 32.07
CA ILE A 284 -65.89 2.00 31.11
C ILE A 284 -66.57 1.18 30.01
N LEU A 285 -67.50 0.29 30.41
CA LEU A 285 -68.31 -0.51 29.49
C LEU A 285 -69.13 0.36 28.53
N GLY A 286 -69.79 1.41 29.04
CA GLY A 286 -70.61 2.32 28.23
C GLY A 286 -69.81 3.13 27.21
N ARG A 287 -68.58 3.57 27.55
CA ARG A 287 -67.71 4.31 26.62
C ARG A 287 -67.07 3.41 25.57
N ILE A 288 -66.59 2.23 25.96
CA ILE A 288 -65.90 1.32 25.04
C ILE A 288 -66.89 0.71 24.04
N ALA A 289 -68.14 0.42 24.46
CA ALA A 289 -69.18 -0.12 23.58
C ALA A 289 -69.50 0.73 22.33
N GLN A 290 -69.17 2.02 22.35
CA GLN A 290 -69.43 2.95 21.22
C GLN A 290 -68.26 3.09 20.24
N VAL A 291 -67.10 2.50 20.51
CA VAL A 291 -65.88 2.73 19.72
C VAL A 291 -65.70 1.66 18.63
N LYS A 292 -65.34 2.10 17.42
CA LYS A 292 -65.14 1.22 16.24
C LYS A 292 -63.67 0.98 15.87
N GLU A 293 -62.74 1.68 16.49
CA GLU A 293 -61.29 1.55 16.24
C GLU A 293 -60.54 1.18 17.53
N LYS A 294 -59.31 0.69 17.40
CA LYS A 294 -58.43 0.45 18.55
C LYS A 294 -58.09 1.77 19.24
N GLY A 295 -58.09 1.80 20.56
CA GLY A 295 -57.87 3.02 21.32
C GLY A 295 -57.44 2.79 22.75
N LYS A 296 -57.21 3.90 23.45
CA LYS A 296 -56.93 3.93 24.89
C LYS A 296 -57.87 4.92 25.57
N TYR A 297 -58.29 4.57 26.76
CA TYR A 297 -59.08 5.43 27.64
C TYR A 297 -58.34 5.58 28.96
N GLU A 298 -58.13 6.83 29.36
CA GLU A 298 -57.49 7.17 30.63
C GLU A 298 -58.50 7.90 31.52
N ASP A 299 -58.80 7.33 32.67
CA ASP A 299 -59.44 8.04 33.78
C ASP A 299 -58.35 8.51 34.73
N VAL A 300 -57.96 9.78 34.58
CA VAL A 300 -56.93 10.42 35.40
C VAL A 300 -57.35 10.52 36.88
N ALA A 301 -58.65 10.63 37.17
CA ALA A 301 -59.15 10.81 38.53
C ALA A 301 -59.11 9.50 39.34
N LYS A 302 -59.39 8.36 38.68
CA LYS A 302 -59.31 7.04 39.30
C LYS A 302 -57.97 6.34 39.03
N GLY A 303 -57.11 6.93 38.20
CA GLY A 303 -55.84 6.35 37.78
C GLY A 303 -56.06 5.01 37.07
N ILE A 304 -57.03 4.93 36.16
CA ILE A 304 -57.34 3.70 35.43
C ILE A 304 -57.03 3.91 33.96
N MET A 305 -56.26 2.99 33.38
CA MET A 305 -55.94 2.97 31.97
C MET A 305 -56.54 1.74 31.32
N THR A 306 -57.36 1.94 30.30
CA THR A 306 -57.98 0.84 29.53
C THR A 306 -57.56 0.91 28.08
N ILE A 307 -56.92 -0.15 27.60
CA ILE A 307 -56.60 -0.35 26.19
C ILE A 307 -57.68 -1.26 25.61
N TYR A 308 -58.23 -0.92 24.45
CA TYR A 308 -59.26 -1.73 23.81
C TYR A 308 -59.05 -1.86 22.31
N THR A 309 -59.42 -3.02 21.79
CA THR A 309 -59.32 -3.38 20.38
C THR A 309 -60.59 -4.11 19.94
N PRO A 310 -61.30 -3.64 18.90
CA PRO A 310 -62.47 -4.34 18.37
C PRO A 310 -62.07 -5.64 17.66
N ILE A 311 -62.84 -6.70 17.88
CA ILE A 311 -62.67 -8.03 17.27
C ILE A 311 -63.92 -8.35 16.44
N ASN A 312 -63.74 -8.64 15.16
CA ASN A 312 -64.84 -8.90 14.24
C ASN A 312 -65.73 -10.07 14.73
N GLY A 313 -67.03 -9.80 14.87
CA GLY A 313 -68.05 -10.79 15.22
C GLY A 313 -68.10 -11.22 16.69
N LEU A 314 -67.09 -10.88 17.52
CA LEU A 314 -67.04 -11.27 18.94
C LEU A 314 -67.25 -10.09 19.90
N GLY A 315 -67.02 -8.85 19.45
CA GLY A 315 -67.18 -7.64 20.26
C GLY A 315 -65.87 -6.89 20.47
N ILE A 316 -65.66 -6.30 21.65
CA ILE A 316 -64.47 -5.49 21.95
C ILE A 316 -63.65 -6.16 23.06
N LEU A 317 -62.39 -6.48 22.75
CA LEU A 317 -61.44 -6.89 23.76
C LEU A 317 -60.89 -5.66 24.46
N ALA A 318 -61.00 -5.63 25.79
CA ALA A 318 -60.46 -4.57 26.62
C ALA A 318 -59.54 -5.14 27.71
N MET A 319 -58.47 -4.43 27.99
CA MET A 319 -57.58 -4.66 29.12
C MET A 319 -57.46 -3.36 29.89
N THR A 320 -57.83 -3.42 31.16
CA THR A 320 -57.78 -2.33 32.11
C THR A 320 -56.69 -2.61 33.14
N TYR A 321 -55.83 -1.64 33.39
CA TYR A 321 -54.84 -1.68 34.47
C TYR A 321 -54.89 -0.38 35.28
N HIS A 322 -54.53 -0.47 36.56
CA HIS A 322 -54.51 0.69 37.44
C HIS A 322 -53.13 1.34 37.47
N ALA A 323 -53.08 2.67 37.54
CA ALA A 323 -51.87 3.43 37.79
C ALA A 323 -51.17 2.97 39.09
N SER A 324 -51.95 2.49 40.06
CA SER A 324 -51.43 1.92 41.31
C SER A 324 -50.66 0.61 41.13
N ASP A 325 -50.88 -0.13 40.02
CA ASP A 325 -50.09 -1.33 39.70
C ASP A 325 -48.63 -0.97 39.37
N PHE A 326 -48.38 0.25 38.88
CA PHE A 326 -47.02 0.77 38.69
C PHE A 326 -46.47 1.42 39.97
N SER A 327 -47.31 2.14 40.72
CA SER A 327 -46.85 2.92 41.88
C SER A 327 -46.54 2.05 43.10
N GLN A 328 -47.11 0.86 43.25
CA GLN A 328 -46.84 -0.02 44.40
C GLN A 328 -45.37 -0.48 44.48
N PRO A 329 -44.75 -1.04 43.41
CA PRO A 329 -43.33 -1.37 43.41
C PRO A 329 -42.45 -0.15 43.67
N ILE A 330 -42.80 1.01 43.08
CA ILE A 330 -42.08 2.27 43.23
C ILE A 330 -42.15 2.78 44.69
N ASN A 331 -43.33 2.73 45.32
CA ASN A 331 -43.50 3.13 46.72
C ASN A 331 -42.82 2.17 47.69
N GLN A 332 -42.76 0.87 47.38
CA GLN A 332 -41.95 -0.06 48.16
C GLN A 332 -40.46 0.29 48.08
N MET A 333 -39.96 0.67 46.91
CA MET A 333 -38.57 1.16 46.78
C MET A 333 -38.33 2.43 47.60
N TRP A 334 -39.25 3.40 47.58
CA TRP A 334 -39.16 4.58 48.45
C TRP A 334 -39.22 4.25 49.94
N GLY A 335 -40.04 3.28 50.34
CA GLY A 335 -40.15 2.80 51.72
C GLY A 335 -38.86 2.17 52.23
N TRP A 336 -38.26 1.27 51.43
CA TRP A 336 -36.95 0.70 51.76
C TRP A 336 -35.87 1.78 51.87
N LEU A 337 -35.86 2.78 50.98
CA LEU A 337 -34.90 3.87 51.02
C LEU A 337 -35.00 4.70 52.33
N LEU A 338 -36.23 5.04 52.74
CA LEU A 338 -36.48 5.75 54.00
C LEU A 338 -36.09 4.91 55.22
N CYS A 339 -36.36 3.61 55.21
CA CYS A 339 -35.93 2.70 56.27
C CYS A 339 -34.40 2.62 56.36
N PHE A 340 -33.71 2.45 55.23
CA PHE A 340 -32.24 2.41 55.21
C PHE A 340 -31.62 3.71 55.70
N THR A 341 -32.19 4.86 55.33
CA THR A 341 -31.67 6.15 55.84
C THR A 341 -31.92 6.36 57.31
N LEU A 342 -33.09 5.98 57.82
CA LEU A 342 -33.37 6.05 59.25
C LEU A 342 -32.43 5.14 60.05
N ILE A 343 -32.14 3.93 59.55
CA ILE A 343 -31.17 3.00 60.15
C ILE A 343 -29.77 3.61 60.17
N ILE A 344 -29.33 4.25 59.09
CA ILE A 344 -28.01 4.90 59.00
C ILE A 344 -27.90 6.08 59.96
N VAL A 345 -28.95 6.89 60.11
CA VAL A 345 -28.97 8.02 61.05
C VAL A 345 -28.93 7.53 62.50
N ILE A 346 -29.70 6.49 62.83
CA ILE A 346 -29.69 5.87 64.17
C ILE A 346 -28.34 5.22 64.45
N ALA A 347 -27.76 4.50 63.47
CA ALA A 347 -26.42 3.92 63.58
C ALA A 347 -25.35 5.00 63.75
N GLY A 348 -25.48 6.15 63.07
CA GLY A 348 -24.58 7.30 63.24
C GLY A 348 -24.69 7.95 64.62
N PHE A 349 -25.91 8.04 65.18
CA PHE A 349 -26.13 8.56 66.53
C PHE A 349 -25.55 7.62 67.60
N PHE A 350 -25.77 6.31 67.45
CA PHE A 350 -25.16 5.29 68.31
C PHE A 350 -23.63 5.26 68.17
N TYR A 351 -23.11 5.33 66.94
CA TYR A 351 -21.67 5.37 66.68
C TYR A 351 -21.01 6.59 67.35
N THR A 352 -21.64 7.76 67.26
CA THR A 352 -21.17 8.99 67.92
C THR A 352 -21.24 8.90 69.45
N TYR A 353 -22.31 8.30 69.98
CA TYR A 353 -22.46 8.04 71.42
C TYR A 353 -21.43 7.03 71.95
N PHE A 354 -21.17 5.94 71.23
CA PHE A 354 -20.17 4.92 71.57
C PHE A 354 -18.74 5.46 71.48
N ILE A 355 -18.37 6.21 70.43
CA ILE A 355 -17.05 6.86 70.32
C ILE A 355 -16.85 7.87 71.47
N THR A 356 -17.90 8.57 71.90
CA THR A 356 -17.80 9.54 72.99
C THR A 356 -17.69 8.87 74.36
N ARG A 357 -18.50 7.83 74.63
CA ARG A 357 -18.55 7.14 75.93
C ARG A 357 -17.40 6.14 76.13
N ASP A 358 -17.08 5.35 75.11
CA ASP A 358 -16.20 4.18 75.24
C ASP A 358 -14.77 4.45 74.76
N ILE A 359 -14.53 5.55 74.02
CA ILE A 359 -13.19 5.93 73.54
C ILE A 359 -12.76 7.31 74.07
N SER A 360 -13.60 8.35 73.94
CA SER A 360 -13.18 9.73 74.27
C SER A 360 -13.03 10.01 75.76
N ILE A 361 -13.88 9.45 76.62
CA ILE A 361 -13.79 9.64 78.08
C ILE A 361 -12.60 8.87 78.71
N PRO A 362 -12.34 7.59 78.37
CA PRO A 362 -11.17 6.87 78.87
C PRO A 362 -9.82 7.40 78.35
N ILE A 363 -9.75 7.85 77.09
CA ILE A 363 -8.53 8.46 76.52
C ILE A 363 -8.15 9.76 77.25
N ASN A 364 -9.13 10.60 77.64
CA ASN A 364 -8.83 11.80 78.42
C ASN A 364 -8.29 11.48 79.82
N ARG A 365 -8.74 10.40 80.47
CA ARG A 365 -8.19 9.93 81.75
C ARG A 365 -6.78 9.33 81.60
N LEU A 366 -6.49 8.69 80.46
CA LEU A 366 -5.14 8.20 80.12
C LEU A 366 -4.15 9.33 79.80
N ILE A 367 -4.61 10.40 79.14
CA ILE A 367 -3.80 11.60 78.88
C ILE A 367 -3.43 12.30 80.19
N ASP A 368 -4.36 12.42 81.14
CA ASP A 368 -4.07 12.95 82.49
C ASP A 368 -3.09 12.05 83.27
N GLY A 369 -3.22 10.72 83.16
CA GLY A 369 -2.27 9.76 83.74
C GLY A 369 -0.85 9.86 83.14
N SER A 370 -0.74 9.97 81.81
CA SER A 370 0.56 10.13 81.13
C SER A 370 1.23 11.48 81.42
N ARG A 371 0.47 12.56 81.64
CA ARG A 371 1.03 13.86 82.07
C ARG A 371 1.65 13.78 83.47
N ARG A 372 1.00 13.10 84.41
CA ARG A 372 1.54 12.93 85.78
C ARG A 372 2.79 12.04 85.84
N ILE A 373 2.90 11.05 84.94
CA ILE A 373 4.12 10.24 84.75
C ILE A 373 5.26 11.09 84.14
N ALA A 374 4.96 11.99 83.20
CA ALA A 374 5.93 12.91 82.63
C ALA A 374 6.43 13.96 83.65
N ASP A 375 5.58 14.35 84.61
CA ASP A 375 5.91 15.27 85.70
C ASP A 375 6.59 14.60 86.92
N GLY A 376 6.85 13.29 86.88
CA GLY A 376 7.66 12.57 87.87
C GLY A 376 6.93 12.03 89.12
N ASP A 377 5.60 12.05 89.18
CA ASP A 377 4.80 11.48 90.27
C ASP A 377 4.33 10.05 89.93
N LEU A 378 5.02 9.03 90.47
CA LEU A 378 4.76 7.60 90.21
C LEU A 378 3.94 6.91 91.31
N THR A 379 3.23 7.66 92.17
CA THR A 379 2.60 7.09 93.37
C THR A 379 1.15 6.60 93.18
N HIS A 380 0.48 6.93 92.07
CA HIS A 380 -0.94 6.62 91.88
C HIS A 380 -1.22 5.74 90.65
N VAL A 381 -1.88 4.60 90.90
CA VAL A 381 -2.31 3.64 89.86
C VAL A 381 -3.62 4.12 89.25
N THR A 382 -3.67 4.25 87.92
CA THR A 382 -4.91 4.55 87.19
C THR A 382 -5.70 3.26 86.98
N THR A 383 -6.85 3.13 87.66
CA THR A 383 -7.77 1.99 87.50
C THR A 383 -8.82 2.31 86.43
N VAL A 384 -8.58 1.84 85.21
CA VAL A 384 -9.55 1.84 84.12
C VAL A 384 -9.95 0.38 83.88
N VAL A 385 -11.22 0.03 84.11
CA VAL A 385 -11.75 -1.31 83.88
C VAL A 385 -12.59 -1.29 82.60
N THR A 386 -11.94 -1.55 81.47
CA THR A 386 -12.57 -1.84 80.18
C THR A 386 -11.88 -3.06 79.55
N GLY A 387 -12.60 -3.89 78.80
CA GLY A 387 -12.12 -5.16 78.24
C GLY A 387 -11.54 -5.07 76.82
N ASP A 388 -11.18 -3.87 76.37
CA ASP A 388 -10.82 -3.50 74.99
C ASP A 388 -9.39 -2.95 74.88
N GLU A 389 -8.98 -2.46 73.70
CA GLU A 389 -7.65 -1.91 73.43
C GLU A 389 -7.29 -0.73 74.35
N VAL A 390 -8.28 -0.04 74.93
CA VAL A 390 -8.08 1.04 75.90
C VAL A 390 -7.77 0.49 77.31
N GLY A 391 -8.37 -0.64 77.68
CA GLY A 391 -7.96 -1.43 78.85
C GLY A 391 -6.57 -2.04 78.69
N VAL A 392 -6.22 -2.48 77.48
CA VAL A 392 -4.85 -2.88 77.12
C VAL A 392 -3.89 -1.69 77.20
N MET A 393 -4.30 -0.48 76.80
CA MET A 393 -3.50 0.75 76.95
C MET A 393 -3.31 1.18 78.42
N ALA A 394 -4.33 1.03 79.27
CA ALA A 394 -4.22 1.25 80.71
C ALA A 394 -3.32 0.20 81.39
N ASN A 395 -3.41 -1.05 80.96
CA ASN A 395 -2.52 -2.12 81.41
C ASN A 395 -1.08 -1.89 80.90
N ILE A 396 -0.90 -1.41 79.66
CA ILE A 396 0.40 -1.01 79.09
C ILE A 396 0.96 0.23 79.81
N SER A 397 0.15 1.20 80.21
CA SER A 397 0.59 2.37 80.98
C SER A 397 1.01 1.98 82.41
N ASN A 398 0.29 1.07 83.06
CA ASN A 398 0.69 0.47 84.34
C ASN A 398 1.92 -0.45 84.18
N LYS A 399 2.04 -1.16 83.06
CA LYS A 399 3.21 -1.98 82.71
C LYS A 399 4.42 -1.11 82.34
N MET A 400 4.23 0.07 81.74
CA MET A 400 5.23 1.09 81.47
C MET A 400 5.71 1.73 82.78
N MET A 401 4.82 1.98 83.75
CA MET A 401 5.18 2.41 85.09
C MET A 401 6.02 1.36 85.85
N ASN A 402 5.72 0.06 85.66
CA ASN A 402 6.54 -1.05 86.16
C ASN A 402 7.82 -1.28 85.33
N THR A 403 7.81 -1.00 84.04
CA THR A 403 8.98 -1.13 83.14
C THR A 403 9.93 0.04 83.32
N VAL A 404 9.47 1.23 83.68
CA VAL A 404 10.33 2.35 84.13
C VAL A 404 10.95 2.04 85.50
N ARG A 405 10.23 1.32 86.39
CA ARG A 405 10.80 0.73 87.62
C ARG A 405 11.87 -0.34 87.34
N ASN A 406 11.68 -1.19 86.33
CA ASN A 406 12.59 -2.31 86.01
C ASN A 406 13.71 -1.94 85.00
N LEU A 407 13.53 -0.92 84.15
CA LEU A 407 14.58 -0.38 83.27
C LEU A 407 15.64 0.43 84.03
N MET A 408 15.33 0.86 85.25
CA MET A 408 16.33 1.33 86.22
C MET A 408 17.20 0.19 86.77
N ASP A 409 16.86 -1.08 86.48
CA ASP A 409 17.49 -2.29 87.06
C ASP A 409 18.05 -3.27 85.99
N SER A 410 18.04 -2.95 84.69
CA SER A 410 18.41 -3.92 83.62
C SER A 410 19.16 -3.32 82.42
N THR A 411 20.05 -2.35 82.65
CA THR A 411 21.00 -1.86 81.65
C THR A 411 22.32 -2.63 81.70
N ASN A 412 22.33 -3.85 81.16
CA ASN A 412 23.53 -4.57 80.70
C ASN A 412 23.10 -5.88 80.02
N LYS A 413 23.00 -5.96 78.66
CA LYS A 413 23.34 -7.17 77.84
C LYS A 413 22.90 -7.28 76.36
N ILE A 414 22.55 -6.23 75.58
CA ILE A 414 22.24 -6.47 74.16
C ILE A 414 22.93 -5.48 73.23
N SER A 415 24.14 -5.86 72.77
CA SER A 415 24.91 -5.14 71.76
C SER A 415 25.85 -6.04 70.94
N GLU A 416 25.39 -7.21 70.46
CA GLU A 416 26.26 -8.10 69.67
C GLU A 416 25.70 -8.60 68.31
N GLU A 417 24.41 -8.47 67.97
CA GLU A 417 23.88 -9.02 66.69
C GLU A 417 23.78 -8.03 65.50
N ARG A 418 23.83 -6.71 65.71
CA ARG A 418 23.53 -5.73 64.64
C ARG A 418 24.67 -5.40 63.65
N ALA A 419 25.85 -6.02 63.77
CA ALA A 419 27.01 -5.64 62.95
C ALA A 419 27.11 -6.35 61.58
N LYS A 420 26.56 -7.56 61.40
CA LYS A 420 26.84 -8.40 60.21
C LYS A 420 25.92 -8.16 59.00
N GLU A 421 24.72 -7.65 59.18
CA GLU A 421 23.72 -7.47 58.11
C GLU A 421 23.90 -6.13 57.35
N HIS A 422 24.42 -5.10 58.03
CA HIS A 422 24.66 -3.77 57.45
C HIS A 422 25.83 -3.72 56.45
N GLU A 423 26.81 -4.61 56.59
CA GLU A 423 28.03 -4.65 55.77
C GLU A 423 27.81 -5.33 54.40
N HIS A 424 26.98 -6.38 54.35
CA HIS A 424 26.69 -7.14 53.13
C HIS A 424 25.87 -6.33 52.09
N LEU A 425 24.93 -5.52 52.57
CA LEU A 425 24.05 -4.68 51.74
C LEU A 425 24.83 -3.52 51.08
N GLN A 426 25.73 -2.86 51.83
CA GLN A 426 26.56 -1.79 51.29
C GLN A 426 27.52 -2.31 50.21
N THR A 427 28.15 -3.47 50.44
CA THR A 427 29.10 -4.06 49.50
C THR A 427 28.41 -4.47 48.18
N SER A 428 27.22 -5.07 48.27
CA SER A 428 26.48 -5.54 47.09
C SER A 428 25.93 -4.39 46.23
N ILE A 429 25.46 -3.29 46.85
CA ILE A 429 25.01 -2.10 46.14
C ILE A 429 26.18 -1.36 45.49
N SER A 430 27.33 -1.28 46.16
CA SER A 430 28.54 -0.66 45.62
C SER A 430 29.02 -1.37 44.35
N ASN A 431 29.06 -2.71 44.34
CA ASN A 431 29.44 -3.50 43.17
C ASN A 431 28.47 -3.30 41.98
N LEU A 432 27.17 -3.18 42.24
CA LEU A 432 26.17 -2.91 41.20
C LEU A 432 26.30 -1.49 40.62
N LEU A 433 26.55 -0.49 41.47
CA LEU A 433 26.83 0.87 41.05
C LEU A 433 28.09 0.98 40.21
N GLU A 434 29.15 0.25 40.56
CA GLU A 434 30.39 0.23 39.78
C GLU A 434 30.15 -0.31 38.36
N VAL A 435 29.42 -1.41 38.23
CA VAL A 435 29.09 -2.03 36.93
C VAL A 435 28.20 -1.13 36.07
N VAL A 436 27.18 -0.50 36.67
CA VAL A 436 26.30 0.45 35.96
C VAL A 436 27.09 1.68 35.53
N ASN A 437 27.97 2.21 36.38
CA ASN A 437 28.81 3.35 36.06
C ASN A 437 29.82 3.03 34.94
N ALA A 438 30.42 1.84 34.97
CA ALA A 438 31.27 1.34 33.89
C ALA A 438 30.48 1.25 32.57
N THR A 439 29.28 0.67 32.62
CA THR A 439 28.36 0.53 31.47
C THR A 439 27.97 1.89 30.88
N SER A 440 27.68 2.90 31.71
CA SER A 440 27.34 4.26 31.24
C SER A 440 28.52 4.98 30.58
N HIS A 441 29.74 4.60 30.91
CA HIS A 441 30.96 5.10 30.27
C HIS A 441 31.39 4.25 29.06
N GLY A 442 30.56 3.27 28.66
CA GLY A 442 30.79 2.43 27.50
C GLY A 442 31.60 1.16 27.78
N ASP A 443 32.01 0.90 29.03
CA ASP A 443 32.66 -0.36 29.40
C ASP A 443 31.60 -1.45 29.65
N LEU A 444 31.31 -2.23 28.61
CA LEU A 444 30.37 -3.34 28.64
C LEU A 444 31.06 -4.66 29.06
N THR A 445 32.32 -4.65 29.47
CA THR A 445 33.05 -5.87 29.90
C THR A 445 32.79 -6.22 31.36
N LYS A 446 32.41 -5.23 32.17
CA LYS A 446 32.13 -5.39 33.60
C LYS A 446 30.78 -6.08 33.81
N THR A 447 30.77 -7.04 34.72
CA THR A 447 29.56 -7.74 35.15
C THR A 447 29.51 -7.76 36.67
N SER A 448 28.29 -7.72 37.21
CA SER A 448 28.08 -7.80 38.65
C SER A 448 28.26 -9.24 39.12
N SER A 449 29.13 -9.44 40.11
CA SER A 449 29.41 -10.74 40.75
C SER A 449 28.54 -11.00 41.97
N VAL A 450 27.52 -10.17 42.22
CA VAL A 450 26.62 -10.30 43.38
C VAL A 450 25.77 -11.55 43.23
N ASN A 451 26.14 -12.58 43.99
CA ASN A 451 25.46 -13.88 43.98
C ASN A 451 24.62 -14.02 45.24
N SER A 452 23.47 -13.34 45.24
CA SER A 452 22.46 -13.40 46.30
C SER A 452 21.13 -13.90 45.74
N ASP A 453 20.31 -14.53 46.58
CA ASP A 453 18.96 -14.97 46.23
C ASP A 453 17.89 -13.92 46.53
N ASP A 454 18.32 -12.78 47.11
CA ASP A 454 17.48 -11.62 47.40
C ASP A 454 17.21 -10.74 46.18
N GLU A 455 16.51 -9.64 46.41
CA GLU A 455 16.16 -8.63 45.41
C GLU A 455 17.39 -7.98 44.76
N ILE A 456 18.54 -7.91 45.46
CA ILE A 456 19.79 -7.37 44.92
C ILE A 456 20.41 -8.36 43.91
N GLY A 457 20.34 -9.66 44.20
CA GLY A 457 20.72 -10.70 43.25
C GLY A 457 19.86 -10.72 41.98
N GLN A 458 18.54 -10.50 42.10
CA GLN A 458 17.66 -10.35 40.94
C GLN A 458 18.02 -9.11 40.08
N LEU A 459 18.32 -7.99 40.73
CA LEU A 459 18.76 -6.77 40.07
C LEU A 459 20.10 -6.96 39.36
N SER A 460 21.06 -7.66 39.98
CA SER A 460 22.36 -8.00 39.40
C SER A 460 22.20 -8.83 38.12
N ARG A 461 21.38 -9.88 38.15
CA ARG A 461 21.08 -10.71 36.97
C ARG A 461 20.43 -9.92 35.84
N ALA A 462 19.47 -9.05 36.14
CA ALA A 462 18.83 -8.19 35.15
C ALA A 462 19.82 -7.19 34.52
N CYS A 463 20.71 -6.61 35.33
CA CYS A 463 21.76 -5.70 34.86
C CYS A 463 22.76 -6.42 33.94
N ASN A 464 23.21 -7.62 34.33
CA ASN A 464 24.10 -8.44 33.50
C ASN A 464 23.45 -8.85 32.17
N LYS A 465 22.14 -9.16 32.17
CA LYS A 465 21.39 -9.44 30.94
C LYS A 465 21.34 -8.20 30.02
N MET A 466 21.04 -7.02 30.55
CA MET A 466 21.05 -5.77 29.77
C MET A 466 22.43 -5.50 29.16
N ILE A 467 23.52 -5.69 29.91
CA ILE A 467 24.89 -5.51 29.42
C ILE A 467 25.21 -6.51 28.31
N THR A 468 24.75 -7.76 28.43
CA THR A 468 24.91 -8.80 27.41
C THR A 468 24.16 -8.44 26.13
N ASP A 469 22.88 -8.07 26.24
CA ASP A 469 22.05 -7.68 25.11
C ASP A 469 22.62 -6.40 24.42
N LEU A 470 23.17 -5.44 25.19
CA LEU A 470 23.88 -4.27 24.65
C LEU A 470 25.18 -4.65 23.93
N ARG A 471 25.97 -5.58 24.48
CA ARG A 471 27.20 -6.07 23.86
C ARG A 471 26.91 -6.69 22.49
N GLU A 472 25.91 -7.58 22.42
CA GLU A 472 25.50 -8.22 21.17
C GLU A 472 25.05 -7.19 20.12
N LEU A 473 24.26 -6.18 20.51
CA LEU A 473 23.85 -5.11 19.61
C LEU A 473 25.04 -4.29 19.07
N ILE A 474 26.00 -3.94 19.93
CA ILE A 474 27.22 -3.21 19.55
C ILE A 474 28.08 -4.03 18.58
N GLU A 475 28.23 -5.33 18.82
CA GLU A 475 28.94 -6.25 17.92
C GLU A 475 28.23 -6.38 16.56
N GLN A 476 26.91 -6.53 16.54
CA GLN A 476 26.12 -6.59 15.31
C GLN A 476 26.24 -5.29 14.48
N ILE A 477 26.16 -4.12 15.13
CA ILE A 477 26.32 -2.83 14.44
C ILE A 477 27.74 -2.68 13.89
N LYS A 478 28.77 -3.09 14.64
CA LYS A 478 30.17 -3.07 14.18
C LYS A 478 30.37 -3.97 12.96
N ALA A 479 29.82 -5.18 12.97
CA ALA A 479 29.87 -6.11 11.84
C ALA A 479 29.15 -5.53 10.61
N ALA A 480 27.96 -4.96 10.79
CA ALA A 480 27.20 -4.31 9.73
C ALA A 480 27.95 -3.11 9.13
N ALA A 481 28.61 -2.29 9.95
CA ALA A 481 29.44 -1.19 9.49
C ALA A 481 30.58 -1.69 8.59
N ILE A 482 31.35 -2.69 9.03
CA ILE A 482 32.43 -3.29 8.24
C ILE A 482 31.92 -3.80 6.89
N GLN A 483 30.78 -4.51 6.88
CA GLN A 483 30.17 -5.03 5.66
C GLN A 483 29.69 -3.90 4.71
N ILE A 484 29.16 -2.80 5.24
CA ILE A 484 28.81 -1.62 4.42
C ILE A 484 30.07 -1.00 3.82
N SER A 485 31.17 -0.90 4.57
CA SER A 485 32.43 -0.32 4.07
C SER A 485 33.04 -1.16 2.94
N SER A 486 33.07 -2.50 3.10
CA SER A 486 33.57 -3.39 2.06
C SER A 486 32.71 -3.34 0.79
N SER A 487 31.39 -3.45 0.93
CA SER A 487 30.45 -3.36 -0.18
C SER A 487 30.54 -2.01 -0.90
N SER A 488 30.70 -0.92 -0.13
CA SER A 488 30.88 0.42 -0.71
C SER A 488 32.17 0.51 -1.53
N SER A 489 33.26 -0.09 -1.05
CA SER A 489 34.55 -0.10 -1.78
C SER A 489 34.47 -0.89 -3.08
N GLU A 490 33.73 -2.00 -3.09
CA GLU A 490 33.48 -2.81 -4.29
C GLU A 490 32.61 -2.05 -5.31
N ILE A 491 31.54 -1.37 -4.85
CA ILE A 491 30.71 -0.52 -5.72
C ILE A 491 31.54 0.64 -6.29
N LEU A 492 32.46 1.21 -5.50
CA LEU A 492 33.33 2.30 -5.94
C LEU A 492 34.27 1.84 -7.06
N ALA A 493 34.90 0.68 -6.90
CA ALA A 493 35.79 0.09 -7.91
C ALA A 493 35.04 -0.27 -9.21
N THR A 494 33.88 -0.92 -9.10
CA THR A 494 33.06 -1.30 -10.26
C THR A 494 32.48 -0.09 -10.97
N SER A 495 32.01 0.92 -10.24
CA SER A 495 31.51 2.18 -10.82
C SER A 495 32.63 2.96 -11.53
N GLN A 496 33.85 2.97 -10.99
CA GLN A 496 35.00 3.58 -11.65
C GLN A 496 35.33 2.88 -12.97
N GLN A 497 35.35 1.54 -12.98
CA GLN A 497 35.54 0.76 -14.19
C GLN A 497 34.43 1.03 -15.22
N GLN A 498 33.17 1.08 -14.77
CA GLN A 498 32.02 1.35 -15.65
C GLN A 498 32.04 2.77 -16.23
N ALA A 499 32.49 3.77 -15.47
CA ALA A 499 32.64 5.13 -15.97
C ALA A 499 33.70 5.21 -17.09
N THR A 500 34.85 4.56 -16.91
CA THR A 500 35.90 4.48 -17.94
C THR A 500 35.40 3.71 -19.16
N GLY A 501 34.83 2.51 -18.98
CA GLY A 501 34.31 1.70 -20.08
C GLY A 501 33.19 2.38 -20.86
N SER A 502 32.31 3.13 -20.19
CA SER A 502 31.27 3.91 -20.85
C SER A 502 31.86 5.06 -21.70
N THR A 503 32.97 5.64 -21.27
CA THR A 503 33.69 6.68 -22.03
C THR A 503 34.36 6.09 -23.27
N GLU A 504 35.03 4.94 -23.13
CA GLU A 504 35.64 4.21 -24.25
C GLU A 504 34.58 3.74 -25.27
N GLN A 505 33.43 3.28 -24.77
CA GLN A 505 32.29 2.91 -25.62
C GLN A 505 31.78 4.10 -26.42
N ALA A 506 31.64 5.29 -25.81
CA ALA A 506 31.22 6.50 -26.52
C ALA A 506 32.20 6.86 -27.66
N THR A 507 33.50 6.74 -27.43
CA THR A 507 34.53 6.96 -28.47
C THR A 507 34.40 5.93 -29.60
N SER A 508 34.25 4.65 -29.26
CA SER A 508 34.09 3.57 -30.26
C SER A 508 32.83 3.78 -31.12
N VAL A 509 31.73 4.21 -30.50
CA VAL A 509 30.49 4.52 -31.20
C VAL A 509 30.66 5.71 -32.14
N ALA A 510 31.43 6.72 -31.76
CA ALA A 510 31.75 7.85 -32.64
C ALA A 510 32.54 7.39 -33.88
N GLU A 511 33.53 6.52 -33.70
CA GLU A 511 34.28 5.92 -34.82
C GLU A 511 33.38 5.11 -35.76
N VAL A 512 32.54 4.23 -35.20
CA VAL A 512 31.58 3.45 -35.99
C VAL A 512 30.62 4.37 -36.74
N THR A 513 30.12 5.43 -36.12
CA THR A 513 29.24 6.41 -36.77
C THR A 513 29.90 7.01 -38.01
N VAL A 514 31.16 7.44 -37.92
CA VAL A 514 31.91 7.98 -39.06
C VAL A 514 32.05 6.93 -40.18
N THR A 515 32.34 5.68 -39.84
CA THR A 515 32.46 4.62 -40.86
C THR A 515 31.14 4.33 -41.57
N VAL A 516 30.01 4.40 -40.86
CA VAL A 516 28.67 4.18 -41.44
C VAL A 516 28.23 5.38 -42.27
N GLU A 517 28.57 6.60 -41.87
CA GLU A 517 28.37 7.80 -42.71
C GLU A 517 29.17 7.69 -44.02
N GLN A 518 30.41 7.21 -43.96
CA GLN A 518 31.20 6.93 -45.14
C GLN A 518 30.57 5.82 -46.01
N LEU A 519 29.99 4.79 -45.40
CA LEU A 519 29.26 3.72 -46.10
C LEU A 519 28.01 4.24 -46.83
N ALA A 520 27.27 5.19 -46.23
CA ALA A 520 26.13 5.82 -46.87
C ALA A 520 26.56 6.61 -48.12
N ASN A 521 27.66 7.35 -48.00
CA ASN A 521 28.24 8.11 -49.12
C ASN A 521 28.72 7.20 -50.25
N THR A 522 29.42 6.09 -49.93
CA THR A 522 29.86 5.14 -50.97
C THR A 522 28.68 4.42 -51.61
N SER A 523 27.62 4.10 -50.87
CA SER A 523 26.39 3.51 -51.42
C SER A 523 25.75 4.44 -52.45
N LYS A 524 25.69 5.75 -52.17
CA LYS A 524 25.22 6.75 -53.13
C LYS A 524 26.06 6.76 -54.41
N GLN A 525 27.40 6.73 -54.28
CA GLN A 525 28.29 6.70 -55.42
C GLN A 525 28.13 5.41 -56.26
N ILE A 526 27.88 4.27 -55.63
CA ILE A 526 27.62 3.01 -56.35
C ILE A 526 26.29 3.09 -57.11
N ALA A 527 25.25 3.71 -56.53
CA ALA A 527 23.98 3.94 -57.22
C ALA A 527 24.17 4.81 -58.48
N GLU A 528 24.92 5.92 -58.37
CA GLU A 528 25.25 6.79 -59.50
C GLU A 528 26.06 6.05 -60.58
N ASN A 529 27.00 5.19 -60.17
CA ASN A 529 27.76 4.36 -61.10
C ASN A 529 26.87 3.33 -61.81
N ALA A 530 25.93 2.70 -61.09
CA ALA A 530 24.99 1.74 -61.68
C ALA A 530 24.10 2.42 -62.73
N ASP A 531 23.61 3.63 -62.47
CA ASP A 531 22.87 4.43 -63.45
C ASP A 531 23.72 4.79 -64.68
N SER A 532 25.02 5.08 -64.48
CA SER A 532 25.96 5.30 -65.59
C SER A 532 26.14 4.05 -66.45
N VAL A 533 26.24 2.87 -65.83
CA VAL A 533 26.31 1.58 -66.55
C VAL A 533 25.04 1.32 -67.35
N VAL A 534 23.85 1.67 -66.82
CA VAL A 534 22.58 1.56 -67.58
C VAL A 534 22.63 2.42 -68.85
N LYS A 535 23.07 3.68 -68.78
CA LYS A 535 23.19 4.53 -69.97
C LYS A 535 24.17 3.95 -71.00
N MET A 536 25.32 3.46 -70.53
CA MET A 536 26.31 2.83 -71.41
C MET A 536 25.79 1.54 -72.06
N ALA A 537 24.95 0.79 -71.34
CA ALA A 537 24.26 -0.38 -71.87
C ALA A 537 23.24 0.01 -72.95
N GLU A 538 22.47 1.09 -72.75
CA GLU A 538 21.56 1.64 -73.78
C GLU A 538 22.30 2.06 -75.06
N ASP A 539 23.45 2.73 -74.94
CA ASP A 539 24.28 3.09 -76.09
C ASP A 539 24.85 1.84 -76.81
N THR A 540 25.23 0.82 -76.03
CA THR A 540 25.71 -0.46 -76.58
C THR A 540 24.60 -1.21 -77.31
N LEU A 541 23.38 -1.20 -76.77
CA LEU A 541 22.18 -1.78 -77.40
C LEU A 541 21.95 -1.15 -78.77
N HIS A 542 21.98 0.19 -78.83
CA HIS A 542 21.77 0.94 -80.07
C HIS A 542 22.83 0.58 -81.13
N ASN A 543 24.11 0.58 -80.75
CA ASN A 543 25.21 0.25 -81.66
C ASN A 543 25.14 -1.21 -82.16
N ALA A 544 24.78 -2.15 -81.28
CA ALA A 544 24.64 -3.56 -81.64
C ALA A 544 23.44 -3.77 -82.59
N GLN A 545 22.31 -3.07 -82.37
CA GLN A 545 21.16 -3.08 -83.27
C GLN A 545 21.53 -2.55 -84.66
N MET A 546 22.20 -1.40 -84.73
CA MET A 546 22.71 -0.86 -85.99
C MET A 546 23.68 -1.83 -86.69
N GLY A 547 24.54 -2.49 -85.91
CA GLY A 547 25.44 -3.53 -86.42
C GLY A 547 24.68 -4.72 -87.00
N GLN A 548 23.62 -5.17 -86.34
CA GLN A 548 22.80 -6.30 -86.75
C GLN A 548 22.06 -5.99 -88.07
N ASP A 549 21.51 -4.78 -88.19
CA ASP A 549 20.88 -4.29 -89.43
C ASP A 549 21.89 -4.24 -90.59
N CYS A 550 23.11 -3.75 -90.34
CA CYS A 550 24.18 -3.69 -91.33
C CYS A 550 24.58 -5.09 -91.82
N VAL A 551 24.73 -6.05 -90.91
CA VAL A 551 25.01 -7.45 -91.24
C VAL A 551 23.85 -8.07 -92.03
N GLY A 552 22.60 -7.79 -91.67
CA GLY A 552 21.42 -8.21 -92.43
C GLY A 552 21.45 -7.73 -93.88
N ASN A 553 21.87 -6.48 -94.11
CA ASN A 553 22.06 -5.94 -95.46
C ASN A 553 23.20 -6.64 -96.22
N VAL A 554 24.29 -7.02 -95.54
CA VAL A 554 25.40 -7.79 -96.15
C VAL A 554 24.94 -9.18 -96.56
N ILE A 555 24.16 -9.88 -95.72
CA ILE A 555 23.60 -11.21 -96.04
C ILE A 555 22.74 -11.12 -97.31
N THR A 556 21.81 -10.16 -97.34
CA THR A 556 20.94 -9.91 -98.51
C THR A 556 21.75 -9.60 -99.77
N SER A 557 22.84 -8.82 -99.63
CA SER A 557 23.73 -8.50 -100.75
C SER A 557 24.52 -9.71 -101.26
N MET A 558 24.94 -10.61 -100.36
CA MET A 558 25.62 -11.85 -100.75
C MET A 558 24.67 -12.79 -101.50
N GLU A 559 23.40 -12.84 -101.11
CA GLU A 559 22.36 -13.57 -101.85
C GLU A 559 22.17 -13.01 -103.27
N ASP A 560 22.06 -11.69 -103.44
CA ASP A 560 21.96 -11.08 -104.78
C ASP A 560 23.23 -11.35 -105.62
N ILE A 561 24.44 -11.21 -105.04
CA ILE A 561 25.69 -11.52 -105.74
C ILE A 561 25.71 -12.99 -106.18
N ARG A 562 25.26 -13.93 -105.34
CA ARG A 562 25.17 -15.36 -105.68
C ARG A 562 24.26 -15.58 -106.88
N ASP A 563 23.07 -14.98 -106.88
CA ASP A 563 22.09 -15.10 -107.97
C ASP A 563 22.59 -14.51 -109.28
N LYS A 564 23.22 -13.31 -109.24
CA LYS A 564 23.84 -12.68 -110.41
C LYS A 564 24.99 -13.51 -110.94
N THR A 565 25.82 -14.07 -110.07
CA THR A 565 26.98 -14.90 -110.43
C THR A 565 26.52 -16.20 -111.10
N GLN A 566 25.48 -16.85 -110.56
CA GLN A 566 24.89 -18.05 -111.17
C GLN A 566 24.25 -17.74 -112.53
N THR A 567 23.63 -16.57 -112.69
CA THR A 567 23.10 -16.11 -113.98
C THR A 567 24.22 -15.89 -115.00
N SER A 568 25.35 -15.30 -114.58
CA SER A 568 26.54 -15.15 -115.42
C SER A 568 27.12 -16.50 -115.84
N ALA A 569 27.19 -17.47 -114.92
CA ALA A 569 27.61 -18.84 -115.22
C ALA A 569 26.80 -19.44 -116.39
N LYS A 570 25.46 -19.32 -116.32
CA LYS A 570 24.55 -19.81 -117.37
C LYS A 570 24.80 -19.13 -118.72
N ARG A 571 25.08 -17.82 -118.74
CA ARG A 571 25.37 -17.07 -119.97
C ARG A 571 26.69 -17.50 -120.60
N ILE A 572 27.72 -17.73 -119.79
CA ILE A 572 29.03 -18.22 -120.27
C ILE A 572 28.92 -19.64 -120.80
N LEU A 573 28.20 -20.54 -120.11
CA LEU A 573 27.92 -21.88 -120.63
C LEU A 573 27.20 -21.84 -121.98
N SER A 574 26.19 -20.98 -122.12
CA SER A 574 25.50 -20.79 -123.41
C SER A 574 26.42 -20.26 -124.51
N LEU A 575 27.39 -19.38 -124.17
CA LEU A 575 28.42 -18.94 -125.11
C LEU A 575 29.31 -20.11 -125.53
N GLY A 576 29.72 -20.96 -124.59
CA GLY A 576 30.48 -22.19 -124.87
C GLY A 576 29.76 -23.11 -125.86
N GLU A 577 28.47 -23.37 -125.64
CA GLU A 577 27.63 -24.17 -126.54
C GLU A 577 27.54 -23.55 -127.95
N LYS A 578 27.36 -22.21 -128.04
CA LYS A 578 27.32 -21.51 -129.32
C LYS A 578 28.66 -21.57 -130.05
N SER A 579 29.78 -21.41 -129.34
CA SER A 579 31.12 -21.54 -129.90
C SER A 579 31.40 -22.96 -130.40
N GLN A 580 30.93 -23.99 -129.69
CA GLN A 580 30.98 -25.38 -130.17
C GLN A 580 30.19 -25.57 -131.47
N LYS A 581 28.96 -25.02 -131.55
CA LYS A 581 28.17 -25.07 -132.78
C LYS A 581 28.87 -24.38 -133.95
N ILE A 582 29.51 -23.23 -133.72
CA ILE A 582 30.31 -22.54 -134.75
C ILE A 582 31.51 -23.41 -135.17
N GLY A 583 32.21 -24.04 -134.23
CA GLY A 583 33.29 -24.98 -134.53
C GLY A 583 32.86 -26.10 -135.47
N ASN A 584 31.70 -26.72 -135.21
CA ASN A 584 31.13 -27.76 -136.08
C ASN A 584 30.79 -27.22 -137.49
N VAL A 585 30.26 -26.00 -137.59
CA VAL A 585 29.97 -25.36 -138.89
C VAL A 585 31.25 -25.08 -139.66
N LEU A 586 32.32 -24.62 -139.00
CA LEU A 586 33.62 -24.38 -139.64
C LEU A 586 34.24 -25.66 -140.20
N GLU A 587 34.06 -26.80 -139.53
CA GLU A 587 34.49 -28.10 -140.06
C GLU A 587 33.76 -28.45 -141.37
N ILE A 588 32.45 -28.21 -141.43
CA ILE A 588 31.66 -28.39 -142.65
C ILE A 588 32.15 -27.44 -143.76
N ILE A 589 32.37 -26.16 -143.46
CA ILE A 589 32.87 -25.18 -144.46
C ILE A 589 34.26 -25.58 -144.97
N ASN A 590 35.17 -25.99 -144.08
CA ASN A 590 36.50 -26.46 -144.45
C ASN A 590 36.42 -27.69 -145.37
N ASN A 591 35.52 -28.63 -145.08
CA ASN A 591 35.29 -29.80 -145.92
C ASN A 591 34.73 -29.40 -147.30
N ILE A 592 33.73 -28.51 -147.35
CA ILE A 592 33.18 -27.99 -148.62
C ILE A 592 34.25 -27.24 -149.42
N ALA A 593 35.09 -26.43 -148.78
CA ALA A 593 36.16 -25.70 -149.44
C ALA A 593 37.24 -26.66 -149.96
N ALA A 594 37.61 -27.69 -149.19
CA ALA A 594 38.53 -28.73 -149.64
C ALA A 594 37.98 -29.51 -150.85
N GLU A 595 36.69 -29.84 -150.84
CA GLU A 595 36.01 -30.50 -151.96
C GLU A 595 35.92 -29.57 -153.19
N THR A 596 35.56 -28.29 -152.99
CA THR A 596 35.53 -27.28 -154.05
C THR A 596 36.92 -27.09 -154.68
N LYS A 597 37.99 -27.12 -153.88
CA LYS A 597 39.37 -27.06 -154.36
C LYS A 597 39.70 -28.26 -155.26
N LEU A 598 39.24 -29.46 -154.90
CA LEU A 598 39.42 -30.67 -155.70
C LEU A 598 38.60 -30.63 -157.00
N ILE A 599 37.34 -30.18 -156.94
CA ILE A 599 36.49 -30.00 -158.11
C ILE A 599 37.11 -28.98 -159.07
N ALA A 600 37.57 -27.84 -158.55
CA ALA A 600 38.22 -26.80 -159.34
C ALA A 600 39.54 -27.28 -159.97
N PHE A 601 40.31 -28.10 -159.24
CA PHE A 601 41.52 -28.74 -159.79
C PHE A 601 41.19 -29.71 -160.94
N ASN A 602 40.17 -30.56 -160.76
CA ASN A 602 39.72 -31.47 -161.81
C ASN A 602 39.18 -30.71 -163.03
N ALA A 603 38.43 -29.64 -162.82
CA ALA A 603 37.94 -28.76 -163.89
C ALA A 603 39.08 -28.05 -164.64
N ALA A 604 40.14 -27.63 -163.94
CA ALA A 604 41.33 -27.04 -164.57
C ALA A 604 42.09 -28.06 -165.44
N ILE A 605 42.18 -29.32 -164.99
CA ILE A 605 42.76 -30.42 -165.79
C ILE A 605 41.93 -30.66 -167.05
N GLU A 606 40.60 -30.78 -166.92
CA GLU A 606 39.74 -31.07 -168.07
C GLU A 606 39.69 -29.89 -169.05
N ALA A 607 39.75 -28.65 -168.55
CA ALA A 607 39.88 -27.45 -169.38
C ALA A 607 41.23 -27.38 -170.11
N ALA A 608 42.33 -27.82 -169.50
CA ALA A 608 43.62 -27.95 -170.17
C ALA A 608 43.60 -29.06 -171.25
N ARG A 609 42.84 -30.14 -171.00
CA ARG A 609 42.65 -31.26 -171.92
C ARG A 609 41.83 -30.89 -173.16
N ALA A 610 40.90 -29.96 -173.05
CA ALA A 610 40.06 -29.45 -174.15
C ALA A 610 40.78 -28.44 -175.08
N GLY A 611 42.06 -28.11 -174.83
CA GLY A 611 42.87 -27.26 -175.72
C GLY A 611 42.36 -25.81 -175.86
N GLU A 612 42.30 -25.28 -177.08
CA GLU A 612 41.88 -23.89 -177.34
C GLU A 612 40.45 -23.58 -176.87
N ALA A 613 39.53 -24.56 -176.94
CA ALA A 613 38.14 -24.39 -176.51
C ALA A 613 37.99 -24.30 -174.98
N GLY A 614 38.97 -24.81 -174.21
CA GLY A 614 38.94 -24.84 -172.74
C GLY A 614 39.59 -23.65 -172.04
N LYS A 615 40.26 -22.74 -172.76
CA LYS A 615 41.02 -21.61 -172.16
C LYS A 615 40.19 -20.74 -171.21
N GLY A 616 38.95 -20.41 -171.59
CA GLY A 616 38.05 -19.61 -170.73
C GLY A 616 37.64 -20.34 -169.44
N PHE A 617 37.38 -21.65 -169.54
CA PHE A 617 37.03 -22.50 -168.39
C PHE A 617 38.23 -22.73 -167.46
N ALA A 618 39.44 -22.85 -168.00
CA ALA A 618 40.67 -23.05 -167.21
C ALA A 618 40.96 -21.86 -166.29
N VAL A 619 40.74 -20.62 -166.77
CA VAL A 619 40.92 -19.41 -165.95
C VAL A 619 39.93 -19.38 -164.79
N VAL A 620 38.65 -19.69 -165.05
CA VAL A 620 37.63 -19.77 -163.99
C VAL A 620 37.96 -20.86 -162.97
N ALA A 621 38.41 -22.04 -163.43
CA ALA A 621 38.77 -23.14 -162.55
C ALA A 621 39.98 -22.81 -161.64
N VAL A 622 40.99 -22.10 -162.14
CA VAL A 622 42.11 -21.60 -161.32
C VAL A 622 41.64 -20.59 -160.28
N GLU A 623 40.74 -19.67 -160.65
CA GLU A 623 40.21 -18.67 -159.72
C GLU A 623 39.34 -19.30 -158.63
N VAL A 624 38.50 -20.29 -158.97
CA VAL A 624 37.71 -21.06 -158.00
C VAL A 624 38.61 -21.88 -157.06
N LYS A 625 39.70 -22.47 -157.58
CA LYS A 625 40.68 -23.18 -156.75
C LYS A 625 41.34 -22.23 -155.74
N LYS A 626 41.78 -21.05 -156.18
CA LYS A 626 42.39 -20.03 -155.33
C LYS A 626 41.41 -19.51 -154.28
N LEU A 627 40.15 -19.30 -154.65
CA LEU A 627 39.09 -18.94 -153.70
C LEU A 627 38.89 -20.04 -152.65
N ALA A 628 38.85 -21.30 -153.05
CA ALA A 628 38.70 -22.43 -152.15
C ALA A 628 39.91 -22.58 -151.19
N GLU A 629 41.14 -22.33 -151.66
CA GLU A 629 42.34 -22.26 -150.81
C GLU A 629 42.24 -21.13 -149.78
N ASN A 630 41.83 -19.92 -150.19
CA ASN A 630 41.61 -18.81 -149.28
C ASN A 630 40.51 -19.10 -148.23
N VAL A 631 39.45 -19.83 -148.61
CA VAL A 631 38.40 -20.26 -147.67
C VAL A 631 38.95 -21.26 -146.66
N VAL A 632 39.75 -22.24 -147.08
CA VAL A 632 40.41 -23.20 -146.15
C VAL A 632 41.29 -22.45 -145.15
N ASP A 633 42.17 -21.56 -145.61
CA ASP A 633 43.05 -20.79 -144.74
C ASP A 633 42.26 -19.91 -143.77
N SER A 634 41.21 -19.24 -144.25
CA SER A 634 40.32 -18.42 -143.41
C SER A 634 39.59 -19.26 -142.36
N THR A 635 39.05 -20.42 -142.73
CA THR A 635 38.37 -21.32 -141.77
C THR A 635 39.33 -21.86 -140.71
N LYS A 636 40.60 -22.09 -141.06
CA LYS A 636 41.64 -22.47 -140.10
C LYS A 636 41.88 -21.37 -139.07
N THR A 637 42.06 -20.13 -139.52
CA THR A 637 42.22 -18.98 -138.60
C THR A 637 40.99 -18.80 -137.70
N ILE A 638 39.77 -18.90 -138.23
CA ILE A 638 38.56 -18.81 -137.40
C ILE A 638 38.48 -19.97 -136.41
N LYS A 639 38.89 -21.19 -136.79
CA LYS A 639 38.93 -22.36 -135.90
C LYS A 639 39.89 -22.16 -134.72
N GLU A 640 41.05 -21.54 -134.95
CA GLU A 640 42.00 -21.16 -133.89
C GLU A 640 41.33 -20.20 -132.88
N ILE A 641 40.66 -19.15 -133.36
CA ILE A 641 39.91 -18.20 -132.51
C ILE A 641 38.79 -18.91 -131.72
N ILE A 642 38.03 -19.81 -132.34
CA ILE A 642 36.96 -20.55 -131.65
C ILE A 642 37.54 -21.46 -130.56
N THR A 643 38.69 -22.08 -130.80
CA THR A 643 39.38 -22.91 -129.80
C THR A 643 39.84 -22.06 -128.62
N GLU A 644 40.36 -20.86 -128.89
CA GLU A 644 40.70 -19.88 -127.85
C GLU A 644 39.47 -19.44 -127.04
N ILE A 645 38.35 -19.12 -127.70
CA ILE A 645 37.08 -18.77 -127.03
C ILE A 645 36.59 -19.93 -126.15
N GLN A 646 36.65 -21.18 -126.62
CA GLN A 646 36.27 -22.35 -125.83
C GLN A 646 37.14 -22.52 -124.58
N SER A 647 38.46 -22.36 -124.74
CA SER A 647 39.42 -22.41 -123.63
C SER A 647 39.12 -21.32 -122.58
N LEU A 648 38.95 -20.07 -123.01
CA LEU A 648 38.61 -18.93 -122.15
C LEU A 648 37.24 -19.12 -121.46
N THR A 649 36.26 -19.70 -122.16
CA THR A 649 34.94 -19.99 -121.61
C THR A 649 35.04 -21.01 -120.47
N ASN A 650 35.77 -22.12 -120.69
CA ASN A 650 35.96 -23.14 -119.65
C ASN A 650 36.70 -22.58 -118.43
N ALA A 651 37.77 -21.81 -118.65
CA ALA A 651 38.48 -21.14 -117.56
C ALA A 651 37.56 -20.17 -116.78
N SER A 652 36.69 -19.44 -117.49
CA SER A 652 35.72 -18.52 -116.87
C SER A 652 34.66 -19.24 -116.03
N VAL A 653 34.20 -20.43 -116.47
CA VAL A 653 33.25 -21.25 -115.68
C VAL A 653 33.90 -21.72 -114.38
N MET A 654 35.15 -22.22 -114.42
CA MET A 654 35.88 -22.63 -113.22
C MET A 654 36.06 -21.48 -112.23
N ALA A 655 36.42 -20.29 -112.72
CA ALA A 655 36.53 -19.10 -111.88
C ALA A 655 35.20 -18.71 -111.23
N ILE A 656 34.08 -18.81 -111.98
CA ILE A 656 32.75 -18.53 -111.43
C ILE A 656 32.35 -19.53 -110.34
N GLU A 657 32.63 -20.82 -110.51
CA GLU A 657 32.36 -21.82 -109.47
C GLU A 657 33.14 -21.54 -108.19
N GLU A 658 34.38 -21.09 -108.30
CA GLU A 658 35.17 -20.64 -107.16
C GLU A 658 34.57 -19.39 -106.50
N GLU A 659 34.15 -18.40 -107.29
CA GLU A 659 33.48 -17.20 -106.78
C GLU A 659 32.17 -17.51 -106.03
N VAL A 660 31.35 -18.45 -106.54
CA VAL A 660 30.12 -18.89 -105.83
C VAL A 660 30.47 -19.45 -104.45
N LYS A 661 31.50 -20.30 -104.35
CA LYS A 661 31.96 -20.82 -103.05
C LYS A 661 32.46 -19.71 -102.12
N ARG A 662 33.15 -18.70 -102.65
CA ARG A 662 33.61 -17.55 -101.87
C ARG A 662 32.45 -16.71 -101.34
N VAL A 663 31.42 -16.49 -102.15
CA VAL A 663 30.20 -15.75 -101.77
C VAL A 663 29.41 -16.53 -100.71
N GLU A 664 29.23 -17.85 -100.86
CA GLU A 664 28.58 -18.68 -99.83
C GLU A 664 29.34 -18.63 -98.50
N ARG A 665 30.68 -18.72 -98.55
CA ARG A 665 31.51 -18.56 -97.35
C ARG A 665 31.37 -17.16 -96.74
N GLY A 666 31.29 -16.11 -97.57
CA GLY A 666 31.06 -14.74 -97.13
C GLY A 666 29.72 -14.57 -96.42
N GLY A 667 28.65 -15.13 -96.99
CA GLY A 667 27.32 -15.14 -96.38
C GLY A 667 27.29 -15.89 -95.04
N GLN A 668 27.97 -17.04 -94.95
CA GLN A 668 28.07 -17.80 -93.70
C GLN A 668 28.82 -17.03 -92.61
N LEU A 669 29.93 -16.36 -92.95
CA LEU A 669 30.66 -15.51 -92.01
C LEU A 669 29.83 -14.31 -91.54
N ALA A 670 29.09 -13.67 -92.45
CA ALA A 670 28.17 -12.59 -92.11
C ALA A 670 27.07 -13.08 -91.15
N LYS A 671 26.48 -14.25 -91.42
CA LYS A 671 25.51 -14.87 -90.51
C LYS A 671 26.08 -15.09 -89.11
N THR A 672 27.26 -15.68 -89.00
CA THR A 672 27.94 -15.87 -87.71
C THR A 672 28.19 -14.56 -86.98
N ALA A 673 28.58 -13.49 -87.69
CA ALA A 673 28.71 -12.16 -87.08
C ALA A 673 27.36 -11.61 -86.57
N GLY A 674 26.27 -11.87 -87.30
CA GLY A 674 24.91 -11.51 -86.89
C GLY A 674 24.45 -12.27 -85.64
N ASP A 675 24.76 -13.57 -85.55
CA ASP A 675 24.48 -14.39 -84.37
C ASP A 675 25.24 -13.86 -83.14
N SER A 676 26.53 -13.50 -83.28
CA SER A 676 27.31 -12.89 -82.19
C SER A 676 26.75 -11.53 -81.74
N LEU A 677 26.23 -10.71 -82.66
CA LEU A 677 25.55 -9.46 -82.31
C LEU A 677 24.27 -9.71 -81.53
N SER A 678 23.51 -10.77 -81.86
CA SER A 678 22.32 -11.16 -81.10
C SER A 678 22.67 -11.55 -79.66
N GLU A 679 23.76 -12.30 -79.46
CA GLU A 679 24.24 -12.63 -78.10
C GLU A 679 24.66 -11.38 -77.31
N ILE A 680 25.25 -10.38 -77.98
CA ILE A 680 25.58 -9.09 -77.35
C ILE A 680 24.30 -8.36 -76.89
N LEU A 681 23.24 -8.36 -77.71
CA LEU A 681 21.96 -7.73 -77.34
C LEU A 681 21.35 -8.36 -76.07
N ASP A 682 21.37 -9.69 -75.97
CA ASP A 682 20.91 -10.41 -74.78
C ASP A 682 21.77 -10.08 -73.56
N MET A 683 23.11 -10.02 -73.72
CA MET A 683 24.04 -9.64 -72.66
C MET A 683 23.80 -8.22 -72.14
N VAL A 684 23.44 -7.30 -73.03
CA VAL A 684 23.12 -5.89 -72.70
C VAL A 684 21.82 -5.79 -71.89
N ASP A 685 20.79 -6.57 -72.23
CA ASP A 685 19.56 -6.66 -71.42
C ASP A 685 19.85 -7.19 -70.00
N HIS A 686 20.65 -8.25 -69.90
CA HIS A 686 21.09 -8.78 -68.60
C HIS A 686 21.88 -7.74 -67.80
N THR A 687 22.84 -7.06 -68.41
CA THR A 687 23.64 -6.00 -67.78
C THR A 687 22.75 -4.87 -67.25
N THR A 688 21.77 -4.44 -68.03
CA THR A 688 20.81 -3.39 -67.65
C THR A 688 19.98 -3.80 -66.43
N LYS A 689 19.43 -5.03 -66.43
CA LYS A 689 18.67 -5.58 -65.30
C LYS A 689 19.52 -5.67 -64.03
N SER A 690 20.74 -6.17 -64.13
CA SER A 690 21.66 -6.29 -62.99
C SER A 690 22.05 -4.93 -62.43
N SER A 691 22.40 -3.94 -63.27
CA SER A 691 22.72 -2.59 -62.81
C SER A 691 21.53 -1.93 -62.10
N LYS A 692 20.30 -2.12 -62.61
CA LYS A 692 19.09 -1.61 -61.94
C LYS A 692 18.86 -2.26 -60.57
N GLN A 693 19.11 -3.56 -60.44
CA GLN A 693 19.06 -4.25 -59.15
C GLN A 693 20.13 -3.73 -58.17
N ILE A 694 21.36 -3.48 -58.65
CA ILE A 694 22.42 -2.86 -57.85
C ILE A 694 21.97 -1.49 -57.32
N SER A 695 21.43 -0.62 -58.19
CA SER A 695 20.92 0.70 -57.81
C SER A 695 19.86 0.62 -56.69
N ILE A 696 18.87 -0.28 -56.82
CA ILE A 696 17.84 -0.52 -55.80
C ILE A 696 18.46 -1.02 -54.48
N ALA A 697 19.37 -1.99 -54.54
CA ALA A 697 20.03 -2.55 -53.36
C ALA A 697 20.88 -1.48 -52.64
N THR A 698 21.58 -0.63 -53.38
CA THR A 698 22.36 0.48 -52.80
C THR A 698 21.49 1.56 -52.19
N GLN A 699 20.30 1.82 -52.75
CA GLN A 699 19.34 2.74 -52.14
C GLN A 699 18.82 2.21 -50.80
N GLN A 700 18.56 0.89 -50.71
CA GLN A 700 18.20 0.24 -49.45
C GLN A 700 19.36 0.27 -48.45
N GLN A 701 20.59 0.05 -48.91
CA GLN A 701 21.79 0.15 -48.09
C GLN A 701 21.97 1.55 -47.51
N GLN A 702 21.70 2.61 -48.28
CA GLN A 702 21.71 3.99 -47.80
C GLN A 702 20.71 4.19 -46.65
N THR A 703 19.45 3.78 -46.83
CA THR A 703 18.42 3.89 -45.79
C THR A 703 18.81 3.09 -44.54
N ALA A 704 19.38 1.90 -44.70
CA ALA A 704 19.87 1.10 -43.58
C ALA A 704 21.04 1.79 -42.85
N SER A 705 21.98 2.40 -43.59
CA SER A 705 23.08 3.17 -43.00
C SER A 705 22.58 4.38 -42.20
N GLU A 706 21.58 5.12 -42.71
CA GLU A 706 20.96 6.24 -41.99
C GLU A 706 20.32 5.79 -40.66
N GLN A 707 19.64 4.63 -40.66
CA GLN A 707 19.08 4.05 -39.44
C GLN A 707 20.16 3.60 -38.44
N VAL A 708 21.25 3.01 -38.92
CA VAL A 708 22.39 2.64 -38.06
C VAL A 708 23.03 3.89 -37.44
N VAL A 709 23.20 4.97 -38.19
CA VAL A 709 23.69 6.26 -37.64
C VAL A 709 22.79 6.78 -36.53
N SER A 710 21.46 6.74 -36.72
CA SER A 710 20.52 7.14 -35.67
C SER A 710 20.68 6.29 -34.41
N THR A 711 20.77 4.97 -34.58
CA THR A 711 20.95 4.02 -33.47
C THR A 711 22.28 4.25 -32.74
N MET A 712 23.36 4.54 -33.47
CA MET A 712 24.66 4.86 -32.87
C MET A 712 24.61 6.15 -32.05
N ARG A 713 23.87 7.18 -32.48
CA ARG A 713 23.67 8.39 -31.67
C ARG A 713 22.96 8.08 -30.35
N GLU A 714 21.92 7.24 -30.37
CA GLU A 714 21.23 6.81 -29.16
C GLU A 714 22.17 6.03 -28.22
N ILE A 715 23.01 5.12 -28.76
CA ILE A 715 24.00 4.40 -27.95
C ILE A 715 25.02 5.37 -27.34
N ALA A 716 25.49 6.37 -28.10
CA ALA A 716 26.43 7.37 -27.58
C ALA A 716 25.84 8.17 -26.41
N ASP A 717 24.57 8.56 -26.51
CA ASP A 717 23.85 9.25 -25.44
C ASP A 717 23.70 8.37 -24.20
N VAL A 718 23.34 7.09 -24.38
CA VAL A 718 23.24 6.11 -23.28
C VAL A 718 24.61 5.89 -22.63
N SER A 719 25.68 5.75 -23.40
CA SER A 719 27.05 5.62 -22.88
C SER A 719 27.45 6.86 -22.06
N LYS A 720 27.13 8.06 -22.54
CA LYS A 720 27.38 9.31 -21.80
C LYS A 720 26.59 9.36 -20.49
N GLN A 721 25.31 8.96 -20.52
CA GLN A 721 24.49 8.90 -19.32
C GLN A 721 24.98 7.84 -18.33
N SER A 722 25.42 6.67 -18.81
CA SER A 722 26.01 5.61 -17.98
C SER A 722 27.30 6.09 -17.30
N ALA A 723 28.15 6.86 -18.00
CA ALA A 723 29.34 7.47 -17.40
C ALA A 723 28.98 8.47 -16.28
N VAL A 724 27.94 9.28 -16.49
CA VAL A 724 27.43 10.21 -15.45
C VAL A 724 26.85 9.46 -14.27
N GLY A 725 26.00 8.47 -14.49
CA GLY A 725 25.40 7.64 -13.43
C GLY A 725 26.46 6.89 -12.62
N SER A 726 27.48 6.36 -13.29
CA SER A 726 28.62 5.71 -12.63
C SER A 726 29.40 6.70 -11.75
N ARG A 727 29.60 7.94 -12.20
CA ARG A 727 30.21 8.99 -11.37
C ARG A 727 29.38 9.34 -10.13
N GLN A 728 28.05 9.34 -10.24
CA GLN A 728 27.18 9.53 -9.08
C GLN A 728 27.29 8.37 -8.09
N SER A 729 27.36 7.13 -8.57
CA SER A 729 27.61 5.95 -7.74
C SER A 729 28.95 6.03 -7.00
N ILE A 730 30.02 6.49 -7.67
CA ILE A 730 31.33 6.73 -7.01
C ILE A 730 31.17 7.68 -5.83
N THR A 731 30.47 8.81 -6.02
CA THR A 731 30.22 9.77 -4.93
C THR A 731 29.41 9.15 -3.80
N ALA A 732 28.30 8.48 -4.10
CA ALA A 732 27.45 7.85 -3.09
C ALA A 732 28.17 6.74 -2.30
N SER A 733 28.96 5.90 -2.97
CA SER A 733 29.76 4.86 -2.33
C SER A 733 30.87 5.44 -1.45
N SER A 734 31.49 6.54 -1.88
CA SER A 734 32.47 7.27 -1.05
C SER A 734 31.84 7.82 0.23
N GLU A 735 30.63 8.40 0.12
CA GLU A 735 29.86 8.88 1.27
C GLU A 735 29.43 7.74 2.21
N MET A 736 28.96 6.60 1.66
CA MET A 736 28.63 5.41 2.45
C MET A 736 29.83 4.83 3.18
N SER A 737 30.99 4.74 2.52
CA SER A 737 32.24 4.29 3.15
C SER A 737 32.62 5.22 4.30
N THR A 738 32.51 6.54 4.09
CA THR A 738 32.76 7.55 5.14
C THR A 738 31.77 7.43 6.30
N LEU A 739 30.48 7.22 6.03
CA LEU A 739 29.45 7.06 7.05
C LEU A 739 29.64 5.77 7.86
N SER A 740 29.98 4.67 7.18
CA SER A 740 30.33 3.40 7.83
C SER A 740 31.54 3.57 8.74
N GLN A 741 32.58 4.28 8.31
CA GLN A 741 33.74 4.56 9.17
C GLN A 741 33.34 5.39 10.40
N LYS A 742 32.48 6.39 10.23
CA LYS A 742 31.94 7.18 11.36
C LYS A 742 31.13 6.31 12.32
N LEU A 743 30.28 5.42 11.81
CA LEU A 743 29.49 4.48 12.61
C LEU A 743 30.41 3.51 13.37
N SER A 744 31.39 2.91 12.69
CA SER A 744 32.41 2.05 13.30
C SER A 744 33.17 2.77 14.41
N ASN A 745 33.55 4.03 14.21
CA ASN A 745 34.23 4.84 15.22
C ASN A 745 33.31 5.19 16.41
N ALA A 746 32.03 5.47 16.17
CA ALA A 746 31.06 5.78 17.22
C ALA A 746 30.80 4.56 18.12
N VAL A 747 30.66 3.39 17.51
CA VAL A 747 30.44 2.11 18.19
C VAL A 747 31.73 1.61 18.84
N GLY A 748 32.90 1.90 18.27
CA GLY A 748 34.22 1.61 18.86
C GLY A 748 34.53 2.33 20.17
N ARG A 749 33.68 3.28 20.61
CA ARG A 749 33.76 3.87 21.96
C ARG A 749 33.31 2.91 23.05
N PHE A 750 32.52 1.89 22.70
CA PHE A 750 32.07 0.87 23.63
C PHE A 750 33.11 -0.26 23.71
N ILE A 751 33.53 -0.61 24.93
CA ILE A 751 34.47 -1.69 25.22
C ILE A 751 33.63 -2.96 25.40
N VAL A 752 33.69 -3.85 24.42
CA VAL A 752 32.92 -5.11 24.38
C VAL A 752 33.78 -6.35 24.63
N GLU A 753 35.09 -6.25 24.44
CA GLU A 753 36.07 -7.27 24.82
C GLU A 753 37.05 -6.69 25.85
N GLY A 754 37.33 -7.46 26.91
CA GLY A 754 38.36 -7.09 27.89
C GLY A 754 39.73 -7.08 27.22
N LYS A 755 40.46 -5.98 27.38
CA LYS A 755 41.86 -5.88 26.92
C LYS A 755 42.79 -6.83 27.65
#